data_AF-A0A8S4GME0-F1
#
_entry.id   AF-A0A8S4GME0-F1
#
_cell.length_a   1.000
_cell.length_b   1.000
_cell.length_c   1.000
_cell.angle_alpha   90.00
_cell.angle_beta   90.00
_cell.angle_gamma   90.00
#
_symmetry.space_group_name_H-M   'P 1'
#
loop_
_entity.id
_entity.type
_entity.pdbx_description
1 polymer ?
#
loop_
_entity_poly.entity_id
_entity_poly.type
_entity_poly.pdbx_seq_one_letter_code
_entity_poly.pdbx_strand_id
1 'polypeptide(L)'
;MNAMGPRTLLQLGAAAGLASPSGLLALAGPALARLGPAVSAAARRLITVKPGSQHSVTNATHDEGKRVSAGEKLLFDLQKKGVRPKMPWDSKLTPVEASLALGSFLGTPGGLRPGDVTVMGVDQMAELLRRCTGGPGGKGADAELQEALFVHANTVTQRFFGDDVYMRGIIEFSNVCENDCYYCGIRKHQRGVYRYTMPVPEIVETATWAFKNGIHTIMLQGGELRTPKRHQYLLEMVKGIREATVALDIEERIARGDAVPGPGESTDDLGIVVALSAGQLSREEYKELFDAGARRYLLRIETSNPDLFSKLHPPEQTWESRVECLRMIKDLGFQVATGVMVGLPGQTPEDLASDIHFLVDMSTDMVGMGPYIREEGTPTTEWWDREHAGDTEDRSAYMKRMVLLTMRMNALARINLGNSNIAATTALQAIDPMGREIALSRGANILMPILTPTKFREHYQLYEGKPCITDTAEECRRCLDARVHMVSKELRLNARADPPHFANPLTSGLDPPGTRRFSSGHRFGGGGWRAGGGRGYATGTARASAPVAQQAEAKKPGPVKGSDVPRINIGVFGSMNAGKSTLMNRITRQETSIVDATPGTTADTKISLMELHDVGPTKLFDTAGIDEAGMLGDKKRAKTMSSLKESDLAVIVVDAARFAGLSGADLRAAVSWERGLMESAASHGVLPLLVFNVRKGALADAEAVRVAQELRGVLVQGLVDIAAHAGEDRSGGCPAASAYTPDEVAEVPMLVLDLHDEDRAIKMVTHFIQGNAARVKAHMPRCLPEEYLSPDAGVFLNIPMDAETPSMRLLRPQALLQEEAIRHWSTTIAYRMDLAAARGDDPVAREAERQRFLRSLAAVQSAPGPKIMVTDSQAMDVVHPWTLGPDGKPLIDVTTFSIAMMHRQSGGQLPLFARGMERYKQLKAGDRVLIAEACNHNRITDACNDIGMVQIPQMIERHAGPGVVLDHTFGREFPDLEQGLSEYDLVIHCGACMIDHQKVRARISDAAEAGVPLTNYGLLMAYAYNGPDALARVLAPWGC
;
A
#
# COMPACT_ATOMS: atom_id res chain seq x y z
N MET A 1 -49.92 3.95 -27.85
CA MET A 1 -50.25 3.28 -29.13
C MET A 1 -48.92 2.91 -29.77
N ASN A 2 -48.53 1.63 -29.79
CA ASN A 2 -48.77 0.63 -30.85
C ASN A 2 -47.57 0.57 -31.82
N ALA A 3 -47.06 -0.59 -32.27
CA ALA A 3 -47.18 -1.98 -31.79
C ALA A 3 -46.12 -2.86 -32.53
N MET A 4 -45.84 -4.07 -32.01
CA MET A 4 -45.13 -5.19 -32.71
C MET A 4 -43.63 -4.95 -33.02
N GLY A 5 -42.80 -5.96 -33.28
CA GLY A 5 -42.98 -7.42 -33.16
C GLY A 5 -42.04 -8.21 -34.11
N PRO A 6 -41.25 -9.20 -33.64
CA PRO A 6 -40.17 -9.77 -34.45
C PRO A 6 -40.57 -11.04 -35.25
N ARG A 7 -40.49 -11.00 -36.60
CA ARG A 7 -40.20 -12.17 -37.49
C ARG A 7 -40.18 -11.82 -39.00
N THR A 8 -39.00 -11.55 -39.55
CA THR A 8 -38.67 -11.62 -41.00
C THR A 8 -37.13 -11.64 -41.14
N LEU A 9 -36.51 -12.39 -42.05
CA LEU A 9 -37.00 -13.39 -43.00
C LEU A 9 -36.33 -14.76 -42.77
N LEU A 10 -37.03 -15.83 -43.12
CA LEU A 10 -36.43 -17.13 -43.44
C LEU A 10 -37.03 -17.63 -44.76
N GLN A 11 -36.39 -17.22 -45.87
CA GLN A 11 -36.58 -17.75 -47.22
C GLN A 11 -35.18 -18.12 -47.72
N LEU A 12 -34.91 -19.41 -47.99
CA LEU A 12 -34.96 -20.01 -49.33
C LEU A 12 -33.99 -19.33 -50.33
N GLY A 13 -32.97 -20.00 -50.90
CA GLY A 13 -32.46 -21.36 -50.68
C GLY A 13 -31.97 -22.04 -51.97
N ALA A 14 -30.95 -22.89 -51.86
CA ALA A 14 -30.43 -23.86 -52.84
C ALA A 14 -29.71 -23.35 -54.12
N ALA A 15 -28.37 -23.50 -54.13
CA ALA A 15 -27.51 -24.06 -55.20
C ALA A 15 -26.03 -23.77 -54.84
N ALA A 16 -25.08 -24.69 -54.78
CA ALA A 16 -25.05 -26.17 -54.77
C ALA A 16 -23.90 -26.58 -53.79
N GLY A 17 -23.63 -27.83 -53.40
CA GLY A 17 -24.22 -29.13 -53.69
C GLY A 17 -23.17 -30.23 -53.46
N LEU A 18 -23.39 -31.09 -52.44
CA LEU A 18 -22.67 -32.36 -52.16
C LEU A 18 -21.13 -32.35 -52.07
N ALA A 19 -20.58 -32.68 -50.89
CA ALA A 19 -19.77 -33.90 -50.67
C ALA A 19 -19.12 -33.98 -49.27
N SER A 20 -18.85 -35.22 -48.85
CA SER A 20 -18.02 -35.63 -47.69
C SER A 20 -17.30 -36.93 -48.08
N PRO A 21 -16.32 -37.45 -47.31
CA PRO A 21 -15.34 -36.82 -46.42
C PRO A 21 -13.90 -37.22 -46.85
N SER A 22 -12.91 -37.00 -45.98
CA SER A 22 -11.65 -37.78 -45.87
C SER A 22 -10.98 -38.33 -47.15
N GLY A 23 -10.12 -37.54 -47.80
CA GLY A 23 -9.23 -38.10 -48.83
C GLY A 23 -8.28 -37.12 -49.54
N LEU A 24 -7.05 -37.01 -49.04
CA LEU A 24 -5.83 -36.86 -49.86
C LEU A 24 -4.57 -36.97 -48.99
N LEU A 25 -3.69 -37.91 -49.32
CA LEU A 25 -2.39 -38.13 -48.67
C LEU A 25 -1.42 -38.72 -49.72
N ALA A 26 -0.16 -38.28 -49.67
CA ALA A 26 1.03 -38.83 -50.33
C ALA A 26 1.49 -38.20 -51.67
N LEU A 27 2.79 -38.46 -51.95
CA LEU A 27 3.61 -38.14 -53.12
C LEU A 27 4.04 -36.66 -53.25
N ALA A 28 5.32 -36.31 -53.44
CA ALA A 28 6.59 -37.07 -53.37
C ALA A 28 7.77 -36.09 -53.11
N GLY A 29 9.00 -36.47 -52.77
CA GLY A 29 9.60 -37.82 -52.67
C GLY A 29 10.99 -37.81 -52.01
N PRO A 30 11.75 -38.94 -52.02
CA PRO A 30 12.86 -39.15 -51.09
C PRO A 30 14.26 -39.35 -51.75
N ALA A 31 15.32 -38.79 -51.15
CA ALA A 31 16.70 -39.27 -51.35
C ALA A 31 17.69 -38.73 -50.29
N LEU A 32 17.94 -39.47 -49.21
CA LEU A 32 19.26 -39.62 -48.56
C LEU A 32 19.18 -40.55 -47.34
N ALA A 33 19.59 -41.80 -47.53
CA ALA A 33 19.83 -42.74 -46.44
C ALA A 33 21.19 -43.40 -46.65
N ARG A 34 22.03 -43.42 -45.60
CA ARG A 34 22.94 -44.52 -45.19
C ARG A 34 24.08 -44.03 -44.27
N LEU A 35 24.60 -44.97 -43.47
CA LEU A 35 25.88 -44.98 -42.77
C LEU A 35 26.13 -43.94 -41.65
N GLY A 36 26.12 -44.43 -40.41
CA GLY A 36 27.37 -44.42 -39.62
C GLY A 36 27.95 -45.85 -39.59
N PRO A 37 28.88 -46.20 -38.69
CA PRO A 37 29.73 -45.34 -37.85
C PRO A 37 31.24 -45.60 -38.07
N ALA A 38 32.12 -44.68 -37.65
CA ALA A 38 33.57 -44.93 -37.59
C ALA A 38 34.27 -44.06 -36.53
N VAL A 39 35.11 -44.68 -35.68
CA VAL A 39 36.25 -44.10 -34.90
C VAL A 39 35.95 -42.84 -34.06
N SER A 40 36.03 -42.81 -32.72
CA SER A 40 36.51 -43.75 -31.70
C SER A 40 37.99 -44.18 -31.76
N ALA A 41 38.95 -43.24 -31.73
CA ALA A 41 40.36 -43.52 -31.34
C ALA A 41 41.25 -42.27 -31.03
N ALA A 42 40.95 -41.48 -29.99
CA ALA A 42 41.88 -40.53 -29.31
C ALA A 42 41.12 -39.89 -28.11
N ALA A 43 41.38 -40.10 -26.82
CA ALA A 43 42.58 -40.51 -26.08
C ALA A 43 43.76 -39.53 -26.28
N ARG A 44 44.31 -38.85 -25.25
CA ARG A 44 44.28 -38.99 -23.78
C ARG A 44 44.69 -37.66 -23.10
N ARG A 45 44.81 -37.67 -21.75
CA ARG A 45 45.33 -36.63 -20.83
C ARG A 45 44.23 -35.65 -20.37
N LEU A 46 43.95 -35.46 -19.07
CA LEU A 46 44.54 -36.02 -17.83
C LEU A 46 43.48 -36.72 -16.93
N ILE A 47 43.96 -37.58 -16.03
CA ILE A 47 43.19 -38.46 -15.14
C ILE A 47 43.67 -38.18 -13.70
N THR A 48 42.81 -38.24 -12.66
CA THR A 48 42.85 -39.16 -11.47
C THR A 48 42.10 -38.48 -10.30
N VAL A 49 41.28 -39.07 -9.42
CA VAL A 49 40.37 -40.26 -9.33
C VAL A 49 39.34 -39.87 -8.21
N LYS A 50 38.01 -40.07 -8.29
CA LYS A 50 37.18 -41.30 -8.17
C LYS A 50 37.30 -42.04 -6.81
N PRO A 51 36.39 -42.97 -6.41
CA PRO A 51 35.02 -43.25 -6.90
C PRO A 51 33.95 -43.52 -5.80
N GLY A 52 32.67 -43.64 -6.22
CA GLY A 52 31.63 -44.48 -5.57
C GLY A 52 30.49 -43.70 -4.90
N SER A 53 29.22 -43.87 -5.28
CA SER A 53 28.59 -44.58 -6.43
C SER A 53 27.36 -43.76 -6.86
N GLN A 54 27.09 -43.40 -8.12
CA GLN A 54 26.84 -44.22 -9.33
C GLN A 54 25.61 -45.14 -9.16
N HIS A 55 24.53 -45.04 -9.95
CA HIS A 55 24.22 -44.28 -11.18
C HIS A 55 22.66 -44.15 -11.32
N SER A 56 22.04 -43.43 -12.28
CA SER A 56 22.48 -42.72 -13.49
C SER A 56 21.61 -41.48 -13.78
N VAL A 57 22.14 -40.53 -14.56
CA VAL A 57 21.38 -39.53 -15.32
C VAL A 57 21.83 -39.64 -16.77
N THR A 58 20.89 -39.60 -17.73
CA THR A 58 21.18 -39.61 -19.17
C THR A 58 20.44 -38.47 -19.86
N ASN A 59 21.21 -37.46 -20.30
CA ASN A 59 20.76 -36.43 -21.25
C ASN A 59 20.87 -36.99 -22.68
N ALA A 60 20.10 -36.54 -23.67
CA ALA A 60 18.81 -35.83 -23.64
C ALA A 60 18.20 -35.89 -25.06
N THR A 61 16.89 -35.74 -25.16
CA THR A 61 16.23 -35.21 -26.37
C THR A 61 15.58 -33.90 -25.98
N HIS A 62 15.91 -32.81 -26.68
CA HIS A 62 15.39 -31.49 -26.35
C HIS A 62 13.90 -31.38 -26.71
N ASP A 63 13.07 -31.37 -25.67
CA ASP A 63 11.69 -30.90 -25.67
C ASP A 63 11.65 -29.68 -24.75
N GLU A 64 11.11 -28.55 -25.20
CA GLU A 64 11.32 -27.24 -24.56
C GLU A 64 10.43 -27.04 -23.34
N GLY A 65 10.86 -27.67 -22.24
CA GLY A 65 10.11 -27.76 -21.00
C GLY A 65 9.82 -26.41 -20.34
N LYS A 66 8.54 -26.00 -20.38
CA LYS A 66 7.98 -24.95 -19.52
C LYS A 66 8.43 -25.14 -18.07
N ARG A 67 8.95 -24.09 -17.44
CA ARG A 67 9.28 -24.09 -16.00
C ARG A 67 8.02 -23.97 -15.16
N VAL A 68 7.29 -25.08 -15.05
CA VAL A 68 6.22 -25.26 -14.06
C VAL A 68 6.77 -24.88 -12.68
N SER A 69 6.12 -23.96 -11.95
CA SER A 69 6.59 -23.54 -10.63
C SER A 69 6.59 -24.70 -9.64
N ALA A 70 7.31 -24.59 -8.52
CA ALA A 70 7.34 -25.66 -7.52
C ALA A 70 5.94 -26.00 -6.98
N GLY A 71 5.05 -25.00 -6.84
CA GLY A 71 3.67 -25.18 -6.42
C GLY A 71 2.80 -25.83 -7.50
N GLU A 72 2.85 -25.35 -8.75
CA GLU A 72 2.11 -25.95 -9.86
C GLU A 72 2.60 -27.37 -10.19
N LYS A 73 3.91 -27.63 -10.04
CA LYS A 73 4.49 -28.95 -10.26
C LYS A 73 4.05 -29.91 -9.16
N LEU A 74 4.03 -29.46 -7.91
CA LEU A 74 3.45 -30.22 -6.80
C LEU A 74 1.96 -30.50 -7.04
N LEU A 75 1.18 -29.50 -7.46
CA LEU A 75 -0.25 -29.66 -7.75
C LEU A 75 -0.51 -30.62 -8.92
N PHE A 76 0.30 -30.53 -9.98
CA PHE A 76 0.26 -31.43 -11.14
C PHE A 76 0.69 -32.85 -10.76
N ASP A 77 1.78 -33.03 -9.99
CA ASP A 77 2.22 -34.34 -9.50
C ASP A 77 1.20 -34.97 -8.52
N LEU A 78 0.53 -34.16 -7.68
CA LEU A 78 -0.58 -34.58 -6.80
C LEU A 78 -1.77 -35.08 -7.63
N GLN A 79 -2.28 -34.25 -8.55
CA GLN A 79 -3.46 -34.54 -9.36
C GLN A 79 -3.23 -35.71 -10.34
N LYS A 80 -2.02 -35.82 -10.92
CA LYS A 80 -1.70 -36.79 -11.98
C LYS A 80 -1.35 -38.19 -11.47
N LYS A 81 -1.02 -38.35 -10.19
CA LYS A 81 -0.66 -39.64 -9.58
C LYS A 81 -1.78 -40.28 -8.75
N GLY A 82 -2.81 -39.53 -8.38
CA GLY A 82 -3.92 -40.01 -7.54
C GLY A 82 -3.51 -40.40 -6.11
N VAL A 83 -2.26 -40.13 -5.73
CA VAL A 83 -1.69 -40.46 -4.42
C VAL A 83 -0.89 -39.26 -3.95
N ARG A 84 -1.34 -38.64 -2.84
CA ARG A 84 -0.60 -37.58 -2.14
C ARG A 84 0.70 -38.17 -1.58
N PRO A 85 1.89 -37.63 -1.90
CA PRO A 85 3.12 -38.07 -1.27
C PRO A 85 3.04 -37.75 0.22
N LYS A 86 3.51 -38.68 1.07
CA LYS A 86 3.44 -38.49 2.53
C LYS A 86 4.30 -37.30 2.93
N MET A 87 3.67 -36.26 3.47
CA MET A 87 4.32 -35.02 3.88
C MET A 87 5.01 -35.19 5.25
N PRO A 88 6.03 -34.38 5.60
CA PRO A 88 6.77 -34.53 6.86
C PRO A 88 5.93 -34.39 8.14
N TRP A 89 4.73 -33.83 8.04
CA TRP A 89 3.78 -33.62 9.14
C TRP A 89 2.60 -34.62 9.15
N ASP A 90 2.54 -35.56 8.20
CA ASP A 90 1.50 -36.59 8.15
C ASP A 90 1.80 -37.69 9.18
N SER A 91 0.92 -37.85 10.16
CA SER A 91 1.06 -38.83 11.25
C SER A 91 1.19 -40.28 10.76
N LYS A 92 1.75 -41.15 11.60
CA LYS A 92 1.74 -42.61 11.41
C LYS A 92 0.49 -43.29 11.96
N LEU A 93 -0.19 -42.67 12.92
CA LEU A 93 -1.39 -43.21 13.56
C LEU A 93 -2.61 -43.07 12.63
N THR A 94 -3.46 -44.09 12.60
CA THR A 94 -4.81 -43.96 12.05
C THR A 94 -5.72 -43.14 12.99
N PRO A 95 -6.83 -42.59 12.49
CA PRO A 95 -7.87 -41.97 13.32
C PRO A 95 -8.29 -42.78 14.56
N VAL A 96 -8.36 -44.10 14.43
CA VAL A 96 -8.81 -45.00 15.52
C VAL A 96 -7.72 -45.15 16.56
N GLU A 97 -6.47 -45.46 16.16
CA GLU A 97 -5.33 -45.58 17.08
C GLU A 97 -5.08 -44.28 17.85
N ALA A 98 -5.13 -43.14 17.17
CA ALA A 98 -5.01 -41.82 17.79
C ALA A 98 -6.10 -41.55 18.84
N SER A 99 -7.36 -41.90 18.54
CA SER A 99 -8.47 -41.68 19.47
C SER A 99 -8.39 -42.64 20.67
N LEU A 100 -7.95 -43.88 20.48
CA LEU A 100 -7.71 -44.84 21.55
C LEU A 100 -6.52 -44.43 22.44
N ALA A 101 -5.42 -43.97 21.86
CA ALA A 101 -4.25 -43.48 22.61
C ALA A 101 -4.59 -42.27 23.49
N LEU A 102 -5.30 -41.28 22.93
CA LEU A 102 -5.77 -40.12 23.68
C LEU A 102 -6.80 -40.50 24.76
N GLY A 103 -7.75 -41.38 24.43
CA GLY A 103 -8.76 -41.87 25.39
C GLY A 103 -8.15 -42.66 26.55
N SER A 104 -7.08 -43.43 26.28
CA SER A 104 -6.28 -44.14 27.27
C SER A 104 -5.59 -43.17 28.24
N PHE A 105 -4.93 -42.12 27.72
CA PHE A 105 -4.35 -41.06 28.55
C PHE A 105 -5.40 -40.35 29.43
N LEU A 106 -6.59 -40.07 28.89
CA LEU A 106 -7.68 -39.43 29.62
C LEU A 106 -8.44 -40.37 30.58
N GLY A 107 -8.14 -41.66 30.59
CA GLY A 107 -8.82 -42.66 31.42
C GLY A 107 -10.28 -42.93 31.05
N THR A 108 -10.70 -42.62 29.81
CA THR A 108 -12.11 -42.76 29.39
C THR A 108 -12.50 -44.24 29.23
N PRO A 109 -13.52 -44.76 29.95
CA PRO A 109 -13.93 -46.16 29.83
C PRO A 109 -14.44 -46.49 28.42
N GLY A 110 -13.71 -47.36 27.71
CA GLY A 110 -13.98 -47.70 26.31
C GLY A 110 -13.19 -46.88 25.27
N GLY A 111 -12.45 -45.86 25.70
CA GLY A 111 -11.67 -44.97 24.84
C GLY A 111 -12.51 -43.94 24.07
N LEU A 112 -11.83 -43.04 23.34
CA LEU A 112 -12.49 -42.12 22.41
C LEU A 112 -12.55 -42.73 21.01
N ARG A 113 -13.55 -42.33 20.22
CA ARG A 113 -13.67 -42.68 18.79
C ARG A 113 -13.30 -41.47 17.93
N PRO A 114 -12.97 -41.65 16.64
CA PRO A 114 -12.73 -40.54 15.73
C PRO A 114 -13.89 -39.54 15.74
N GLY A 115 -13.57 -38.26 15.96
CA GLY A 115 -14.53 -37.16 15.99
C GLY A 115 -15.33 -37.00 17.28
N ASP A 116 -15.09 -37.77 18.35
CA ASP A 116 -15.70 -37.48 19.65
C ASP A 116 -15.21 -36.14 20.24
N VAL A 117 -16.11 -35.38 20.85
CA VAL A 117 -15.82 -34.09 21.50
C VAL A 117 -15.68 -34.36 23.00
N THR A 118 -14.62 -33.84 23.62
CA THR A 118 -14.31 -34.07 25.04
C THR A 118 -13.92 -32.77 25.70
N VAL A 119 -14.74 -32.28 26.63
CA VAL A 119 -14.32 -31.23 27.56
C VAL A 119 -13.45 -31.85 28.63
N MET A 120 -12.20 -31.42 28.65
CA MET A 120 -11.16 -31.87 29.57
C MET A 120 -11.09 -30.90 30.77
N GLY A 121 -10.75 -31.41 31.95
CA GLY A 121 -10.38 -30.56 33.09
C GLY A 121 -9.06 -29.83 32.85
N VAL A 122 -8.85 -28.71 33.55
CA VAL A 122 -7.60 -27.92 33.48
C VAL A 122 -6.37 -28.80 33.73
N ASP A 123 -6.40 -29.63 34.79
CA ASP A 123 -5.31 -30.56 35.12
C ASP A 123 -4.99 -31.56 34.00
N GLN A 124 -6.02 -32.07 33.31
CA GLN A 124 -5.85 -33.03 32.20
C GLN A 124 -5.18 -32.36 31.00
N MET A 125 -5.60 -31.14 30.66
CA MET A 125 -4.99 -30.38 29.56
C MET A 125 -3.57 -29.93 29.90
N ALA A 126 -3.33 -29.48 31.13
CA ALA A 126 -2.00 -29.08 31.61
C ALA A 126 -1.02 -30.26 31.58
N GLU A 127 -1.40 -31.43 32.11
CA GLU A 127 -0.56 -32.63 32.06
C GLU A 127 -0.33 -33.15 30.63
N LEU A 128 -1.33 -33.04 29.74
CA LEU A 128 -1.16 -33.35 28.31
C LEU A 128 -0.14 -32.40 27.67
N LEU A 129 -0.24 -31.09 27.93
CA LEU A 129 0.72 -30.08 27.46
C LEU A 129 2.14 -30.35 28.01
N ARG A 130 2.28 -30.70 29.29
CA ARG A 130 3.57 -31.09 29.90
C ARG A 130 4.16 -32.32 29.19
N ARG A 131 3.39 -33.41 29.07
CA ARG A 131 3.84 -34.66 28.42
C ARG A 131 4.24 -34.47 26.96
N CYS A 132 3.42 -33.79 26.18
CA CYS A 132 3.74 -33.50 24.77
C CYS A 132 4.92 -32.54 24.61
N THR A 133 5.29 -31.76 25.66
CA THR A 133 6.45 -30.86 25.65
C THR A 133 7.75 -31.55 26.09
N GLY A 134 7.68 -32.41 27.12
CA GLY A 134 8.86 -32.96 27.79
C GLY A 134 9.62 -31.92 28.63
N GLY A 135 10.79 -32.31 29.12
CA GLY A 135 11.73 -31.42 29.82
C GLY A 135 12.59 -30.56 28.87
N PRO A 136 13.61 -29.87 29.39
CA PRO A 136 14.47 -28.96 28.61
C PRO A 136 15.00 -29.60 27.31
N GLY A 137 14.86 -28.88 26.20
CA GLY A 137 15.19 -29.36 24.85
C GLY A 137 14.26 -30.46 24.30
N GLY A 138 13.08 -30.67 24.89
CA GLY A 138 12.11 -31.69 24.48
C GLY A 138 12.41 -33.11 24.99
N LYS A 139 13.33 -33.26 25.95
CA LYS A 139 13.73 -34.57 26.47
C LYS A 139 12.58 -35.25 27.22
N GLY A 140 12.25 -36.48 26.82
CA GLY A 140 11.14 -37.24 27.40
C GLY A 140 9.75 -36.80 26.94
N ALA A 141 9.64 -36.02 25.86
CA ALA A 141 8.36 -35.67 25.27
C ALA A 141 7.64 -36.90 24.69
N ASP A 142 6.34 -37.02 25.01
CA ASP A 142 5.47 -38.09 24.52
C ASP A 142 5.01 -37.79 23.08
N ALA A 143 5.83 -38.23 22.11
CA ALA A 143 5.60 -37.98 20.70
C ALA A 143 4.37 -38.72 20.15
N GLU A 144 4.02 -39.88 20.72
CA GLU A 144 2.85 -40.67 20.30
C GLU A 144 1.55 -40.02 20.79
N LEU A 145 1.50 -39.60 22.07
CA LEU A 145 0.39 -38.81 22.60
C LEU A 145 0.21 -37.48 21.84
N GLN A 146 1.30 -36.85 21.39
CA GLN A 146 1.24 -35.65 20.57
C GLN A 146 0.68 -35.92 19.15
N GLU A 147 1.13 -36.98 18.47
CA GLU A 147 0.51 -37.38 17.19
C GLU A 147 -0.97 -37.74 17.38
N ALA A 148 -1.32 -38.43 18.47
CA ALA A 148 -2.69 -38.80 18.82
C ALA A 148 -3.59 -37.56 19.01
N LEU A 149 -3.13 -36.56 19.78
CA LEU A 149 -3.81 -35.27 19.96
C LEU A 149 -4.11 -34.60 18.60
N PHE A 150 -3.10 -34.50 17.72
CA PHE A 150 -3.22 -33.82 16.43
C PHE A 150 -4.17 -34.56 15.47
N VAL A 151 -4.04 -35.88 15.35
CA VAL A 151 -4.91 -36.69 14.48
C VAL A 151 -6.35 -36.67 15.00
N HIS A 152 -6.58 -36.86 16.31
CA HIS A 152 -7.91 -36.83 16.88
C HIS A 152 -8.56 -35.45 16.69
N ALA A 153 -7.85 -34.34 16.93
CA ALA A 153 -8.37 -33.00 16.63
C ALA A 153 -8.77 -32.81 15.16
N ASN A 154 -7.99 -33.31 14.19
CA ASN A 154 -8.40 -33.26 12.78
C ASN A 154 -9.67 -34.08 12.51
N THR A 155 -9.87 -35.23 13.17
CA THR A 155 -11.12 -36.01 13.04
C THR A 155 -12.34 -35.26 13.61
N VAL A 156 -12.16 -34.47 14.67
CA VAL A 156 -13.21 -33.57 15.20
C VAL A 156 -13.47 -32.42 14.22
N THR A 157 -12.45 -31.83 13.58
CA THR A 157 -12.66 -30.87 12.47
C THR A 157 -13.47 -31.52 11.35
N GLN A 158 -13.11 -32.74 10.93
CA GLN A 158 -13.81 -33.46 9.86
C GLN A 158 -15.27 -33.80 10.21
N ARG A 159 -15.60 -34.04 11.48
CA ARG A 159 -16.99 -34.24 11.92
C ARG A 159 -17.90 -33.02 11.69
N PHE A 160 -17.36 -31.80 11.87
CA PHE A 160 -18.18 -30.58 11.85
C PHE A 160 -18.04 -29.73 10.58
N PHE A 161 -16.90 -29.82 9.90
CA PHE A 161 -16.56 -29.03 8.72
C PHE A 161 -16.11 -29.89 7.54
N GLY A 162 -16.00 -31.22 7.72
CA GLY A 162 -15.40 -32.10 6.70
C GLY A 162 -13.97 -31.65 6.36
N ASP A 163 -13.71 -31.50 5.07
CA ASP A 163 -12.44 -31.00 4.57
C ASP A 163 -12.50 -29.52 4.14
N ASP A 164 -13.56 -28.81 4.52
CA ASP A 164 -13.76 -27.39 4.21
C ASP A 164 -12.86 -26.46 5.04
N VAL A 165 -12.29 -25.47 4.36
CA VAL A 165 -11.57 -24.34 4.97
C VAL A 165 -12.14 -23.04 4.42
N TYR A 166 -12.53 -22.12 5.31
CA TYR A 166 -13.21 -20.87 4.93
C TYR A 166 -12.29 -19.66 5.09
N MET A 167 -12.53 -18.60 4.30
CA MET A 167 -11.76 -17.35 4.38
C MET A 167 -12.50 -16.25 5.13
N ARG A 168 -11.75 -15.48 5.93
CA ARG A 168 -12.19 -14.21 6.53
C ARG A 168 -11.14 -13.14 6.22
N GLY A 169 -11.37 -12.34 5.17
CA GLY A 169 -10.37 -11.39 4.67
C GLY A 169 -10.13 -10.23 5.63
N ILE A 170 -8.90 -10.03 6.10
CA ILE A 170 -8.60 -8.99 7.09
C ILE A 170 -8.17 -7.68 6.41
N ILE A 171 -8.88 -6.60 6.74
CA ILE A 171 -8.55 -5.23 6.34
C ILE A 171 -8.15 -4.48 7.62
N GLU A 172 -6.88 -4.14 7.71
CA GLU A 172 -6.30 -3.43 8.84
C GLU A 172 -6.49 -1.93 8.58
N PHE A 173 -7.60 -1.36 9.07
CA PHE A 173 -8.05 -0.02 8.66
C PHE A 173 -7.33 1.13 9.36
N SER A 174 -6.70 0.90 10.52
CA SER A 174 -5.92 1.93 11.22
C SER A 174 -5.00 1.35 12.28
N ASN A 175 -3.73 1.78 12.31
CA ASN A 175 -2.80 1.49 13.41
C ASN A 175 -2.73 2.62 14.48
N VAL A 176 -3.68 3.56 14.47
CA VAL A 176 -3.84 4.57 15.54
C VAL A 176 -4.51 3.89 16.73
N CYS A 177 -3.84 3.89 17.87
CA CYS A 177 -4.29 3.27 19.12
C CYS A 177 -4.01 4.21 20.30
N GLU A 178 -4.97 4.39 21.20
CA GLU A 178 -4.80 5.13 22.47
C GLU A 178 -4.23 4.26 23.60
N ASN A 179 -4.39 2.93 23.48
CA ASN A 179 -3.96 1.96 24.47
C ASN A 179 -2.46 1.64 24.34
N ASP A 180 -1.86 1.22 25.46
CA ASP A 180 -0.42 0.99 25.57
C ASP A 180 -0.03 -0.46 25.86
N CYS A 181 -0.79 -1.44 25.34
CA CYS A 181 -0.57 -2.87 25.56
C CYS A 181 0.92 -3.25 25.36
N TYR A 182 1.53 -3.79 26.40
CA TYR A 182 2.99 -3.86 26.58
C TYR A 182 3.71 -4.86 25.65
N TYR A 183 2.95 -5.59 24.84
CA TYR A 183 3.39 -6.60 23.88
C TYR A 183 3.20 -6.18 22.42
N CYS A 184 2.62 -5.00 22.15
CA CYS A 184 2.02 -4.68 20.85
C CYS A 184 2.77 -3.57 20.09
N GLY A 185 3.22 -3.86 18.86
CA GLY A 185 3.91 -2.89 17.98
C GLY A 185 3.10 -1.65 17.56
N ILE A 186 1.77 -1.62 17.78
CA ILE A 186 0.96 -0.41 17.54
C ILE A 186 0.54 0.33 18.82
N ARG A 187 1.10 -0.01 20.00
CA ARG A 187 0.87 0.71 21.27
C ARG A 187 1.14 2.21 21.15
N LYS A 188 0.46 3.07 21.94
CA LYS A 188 0.58 4.53 21.83
C LYS A 188 2.02 5.05 21.94
N HIS A 189 2.86 4.44 22.77
CA HIS A 189 4.24 4.88 22.97
C HIS A 189 5.28 4.29 21.99
N GLN A 190 4.88 3.43 21.02
CA GLN A 190 5.83 2.88 20.05
C GLN A 190 6.33 3.98 19.09
N ARG A 191 7.64 4.24 19.15
CA ARG A 191 8.36 5.22 18.34
C ARG A 191 8.63 4.63 16.93
N GLY A 192 8.78 5.50 15.92
CA GLY A 192 9.10 5.09 14.54
C GLY A 192 7.94 4.53 13.71
N VAL A 193 6.79 4.20 14.31
CA VAL A 193 5.62 3.69 13.58
C VAL A 193 4.88 4.81 12.85
N TYR A 194 4.86 4.75 11.51
CA TYR A 194 4.02 5.63 10.67
C TYR A 194 2.53 5.34 10.95
N ARG A 195 1.79 6.36 11.43
CA ARG A 195 0.38 6.20 11.81
C ARG A 195 -0.57 6.53 10.66
N TYR A 196 -1.64 5.76 10.51
CA TYR A 196 -2.65 5.94 9.46
C TYR A 196 -4.07 5.58 9.90
N THR A 197 -5.06 6.13 9.19
CA THR A 197 -6.44 5.63 9.11
C THR A 197 -6.80 5.57 7.62
N MET A 198 -7.37 4.46 7.15
CA MET A 198 -7.81 4.28 5.77
C MET A 198 -9.06 5.13 5.48
N PRO A 199 -9.18 5.77 4.31
CA PRO A 199 -10.44 6.38 3.88
C PRO A 199 -11.53 5.31 3.72
N VAL A 200 -12.75 5.58 4.19
CA VAL A 200 -13.89 4.65 4.07
C VAL A 200 -14.11 4.15 2.63
N PRO A 201 -14.02 4.98 1.56
CA PRO A 201 -14.17 4.50 0.18
C PRO A 201 -13.20 3.39 -0.21
N GLU A 202 -11.92 3.45 0.21
CA GLU A 202 -10.93 2.41 -0.10
C GLU A 202 -11.26 1.08 0.61
N ILE A 203 -11.89 1.14 1.78
CA ILE A 203 -12.34 -0.04 2.53
C ILE A 203 -13.56 -0.66 1.85
N VAL A 204 -14.50 0.16 1.38
CA VAL A 204 -15.69 -0.28 0.62
C VAL A 204 -15.28 -0.88 -0.73
N GLU A 205 -14.29 -0.31 -1.42
CA GLU A 205 -13.68 -0.88 -2.62
C GLU A 205 -13.01 -2.23 -2.32
N THR A 206 -12.20 -2.32 -1.26
CA THR A 206 -11.53 -3.57 -0.85
C THR A 206 -12.55 -4.67 -0.48
N ALA A 207 -13.64 -4.31 0.20
CA ALA A 207 -14.75 -5.22 0.51
C ALA A 207 -15.53 -5.66 -0.73
N THR A 208 -15.71 -4.74 -1.70
CA THR A 208 -16.33 -5.02 -3.01
C THR A 208 -15.48 -5.99 -3.83
N TRP A 209 -14.15 -5.81 -3.87
CA TRP A 209 -13.23 -6.76 -4.49
C TRP A 209 -13.26 -8.12 -3.79
N ALA A 210 -13.37 -8.14 -2.44
CA ALA A 210 -13.43 -9.36 -1.64
C ALA A 210 -14.69 -10.19 -1.96
N PHE A 211 -15.86 -9.54 -1.99
CA PHE A 211 -17.13 -10.16 -2.40
C PHE A 211 -17.02 -10.77 -3.80
N LYS A 212 -16.58 -9.98 -4.79
CA LYS A 212 -16.38 -10.42 -6.19
C LYS A 212 -15.32 -11.53 -6.37
N ASN A 213 -14.46 -11.76 -5.37
CA ASN A 213 -13.49 -12.86 -5.33
C ASN A 213 -13.93 -14.05 -4.46
N GLY A 214 -15.20 -14.09 -4.02
CA GLY A 214 -15.78 -15.18 -3.25
C GLY A 214 -15.38 -15.21 -1.77
N ILE A 215 -14.88 -14.10 -1.23
CA ILE A 215 -14.60 -13.93 0.21
C ILE A 215 -15.82 -13.26 0.85
N HIS A 216 -16.78 -14.06 1.33
CA HIS A 216 -18.06 -13.55 1.89
C HIS A 216 -17.98 -13.18 3.39
N THR A 217 -16.76 -12.92 3.90
CA THR A 217 -16.53 -12.36 5.24
C THR A 217 -15.28 -11.52 5.24
N ILE A 218 -15.36 -10.33 5.84
CA ILE A 218 -14.19 -9.51 6.16
C ILE A 218 -14.07 -9.29 7.67
N MET A 219 -12.84 -9.10 8.12
CA MET A 219 -12.49 -8.63 9.47
C MET A 219 -11.90 -7.23 9.35
N LEU A 220 -12.60 -6.23 9.87
CA LEU A 220 -12.15 -4.85 9.93
C LEU A 220 -11.42 -4.66 11.26
N GLN A 221 -10.09 -4.64 11.23
CA GLN A 221 -9.25 -4.58 12.43
C GLN A 221 -8.49 -3.24 12.52
N GLY A 222 -8.37 -2.69 13.71
CA GLY A 222 -7.56 -1.49 13.95
C GLY A 222 -7.25 -1.27 15.42
N GLY A 223 -6.43 -0.26 15.70
CA GLY A 223 -6.17 0.21 17.06
C GLY A 223 -7.41 0.81 17.72
N GLU A 224 -7.54 0.58 19.03
CA GLU A 224 -8.62 1.12 19.86
C GLU A 224 -8.45 2.64 20.00
N LEU A 225 -9.51 3.40 19.73
CA LEU A 225 -9.55 4.86 19.86
C LEU A 225 -10.99 5.28 20.19
N ARG A 226 -11.30 5.48 21.47
CA ARG A 226 -12.64 5.68 22.01
C ARG A 226 -13.03 7.15 21.91
N THR A 227 -13.36 7.58 20.70
CA THR A 227 -13.81 8.94 20.40
C THR A 227 -15.07 8.91 19.51
N PRO A 228 -16.02 9.85 19.69
CA PRO A 228 -17.22 9.90 18.85
C PRO A 228 -16.93 9.97 17.34
N LYS A 229 -15.85 10.66 16.93
CA LYS A 229 -15.39 10.68 15.53
C LYS A 229 -14.96 9.30 15.03
N ARG A 230 -14.23 8.51 15.83
CA ARG A 230 -13.84 7.14 15.44
C ARG A 230 -15.05 6.21 15.41
N HIS A 231 -15.96 6.30 16.37
CA HIS A 231 -17.20 5.50 16.35
C HIS A 231 -18.10 5.82 15.15
N GLN A 232 -18.31 7.11 14.84
CA GLN A 232 -19.00 7.52 13.61
C GLN A 232 -18.34 6.94 12.34
N TYR A 233 -17.01 7.02 12.25
CA TYR A 233 -16.24 6.41 11.15
C TYR A 233 -16.43 4.89 11.07
N LEU A 234 -16.54 4.18 12.21
CA LEU A 234 -16.86 2.74 12.20
C LEU A 234 -18.28 2.48 11.66
N LEU A 235 -19.26 3.31 12.04
CA LEU A 235 -20.64 3.19 11.53
C LEU A 235 -20.73 3.47 10.03
N GLU A 236 -20.05 4.52 9.53
CA GLU A 236 -19.96 4.84 8.10
C GLU A 236 -19.29 3.71 7.31
N MET A 237 -18.21 3.15 7.85
CA MET A 237 -17.50 2.01 7.27
C MET A 237 -18.38 0.75 7.19
N VAL A 238 -19.09 0.40 8.26
CA VAL A 238 -20.00 -0.77 8.27
C VAL A 238 -21.14 -0.59 7.26
N LYS A 239 -21.78 0.58 7.25
CA LYS A 239 -22.92 0.88 6.36
C LYS A 239 -22.51 0.88 4.89
N GLY A 240 -21.45 1.60 4.52
CA GLY A 240 -20.99 1.65 3.11
C GLY A 240 -20.61 0.28 2.55
N ILE A 241 -20.03 -0.60 3.38
CA ILE A 241 -19.74 -1.98 2.97
C ILE A 241 -21.02 -2.81 2.81
N ARG A 242 -21.96 -2.69 3.75
CA ARG A 242 -23.27 -3.36 3.68
C ARG A 242 -24.01 -2.95 2.41
N GLU A 243 -24.18 -1.66 2.19
CA GLU A 243 -24.88 -1.09 1.04
C GLU A 243 -24.27 -1.56 -0.29
N ALA A 244 -22.95 -1.40 -0.47
CA ALA A 244 -22.27 -1.78 -1.70
C ALA A 244 -22.31 -3.29 -1.98
N THR A 245 -22.10 -4.14 -0.96
CA THR A 245 -22.06 -5.60 -1.18
C THR A 245 -23.44 -6.27 -1.21
N VAL A 246 -24.46 -5.68 -0.58
CA VAL A 246 -25.85 -6.12 -0.72
C VAL A 246 -26.37 -5.82 -2.13
N ALA A 247 -26.04 -4.66 -2.71
CA ALA A 247 -26.38 -4.35 -4.10
C ALA A 247 -25.79 -5.38 -5.08
N LEU A 248 -24.51 -5.74 -4.89
CA LEU A 248 -23.82 -6.75 -5.73
C LEU A 248 -24.41 -8.17 -5.57
N ASP A 249 -24.82 -8.57 -4.37
CA ASP A 249 -25.51 -9.86 -4.16
C ASP A 249 -26.88 -9.89 -4.85
N ILE A 250 -27.61 -8.76 -4.84
CA ILE A 250 -28.86 -8.61 -5.59
C ILE A 250 -28.61 -8.72 -7.11
N GLU A 251 -27.61 -8.01 -7.64
CA GLU A 251 -27.22 -8.10 -9.06
C GLU A 251 -26.85 -9.53 -9.48
N GLU A 252 -26.04 -10.23 -8.67
CA GLU A 252 -25.65 -11.62 -8.94
C GLU A 252 -26.84 -12.58 -8.89
N ARG A 253 -27.80 -12.39 -7.98
CA ARG A 253 -29.03 -13.19 -7.89
C ARG A 253 -29.94 -12.98 -9.10
N ILE A 254 -30.15 -11.72 -9.50
CA ILE A 254 -30.92 -11.39 -10.72
C ILE A 254 -30.28 -12.06 -11.94
N ALA A 255 -28.95 -12.02 -12.06
CA ALA A 255 -28.21 -12.66 -13.15
C ALA A 255 -28.30 -14.20 -13.15
N ARG A 256 -28.53 -14.82 -11.99
CA ARG A 256 -28.74 -16.28 -11.83
C ARG A 256 -30.21 -16.71 -11.99
N GLY A 257 -31.15 -15.78 -11.86
CA GLY A 257 -32.58 -16.09 -11.74
C GLY A 257 -33.00 -16.53 -10.32
N ASP A 258 -32.17 -16.24 -9.32
CA ASP A 258 -32.47 -16.50 -7.91
C ASP A 258 -33.50 -15.51 -7.35
N ALA A 259 -34.16 -15.88 -6.25
CA ALA A 259 -35.08 -14.99 -5.55
C ALA A 259 -34.34 -13.82 -4.86
N VAL A 260 -34.92 -12.62 -4.97
CA VAL A 260 -34.43 -11.36 -4.40
C VAL A 260 -35.46 -10.86 -3.36
N PRO A 261 -35.04 -10.34 -2.19
CA PRO A 261 -35.96 -9.81 -1.20
C PRO A 261 -36.83 -8.66 -1.73
N GLY A 262 -38.11 -8.67 -1.36
CA GLY A 262 -39.07 -7.61 -1.64
C GLY A 262 -38.90 -6.37 -0.74
N PRO A 263 -39.58 -5.25 -1.07
CA PRO A 263 -39.53 -4.04 -0.24
C PRO A 263 -40.01 -4.31 1.21
N GLY A 264 -39.12 -4.15 2.18
CA GLY A 264 -39.39 -4.40 3.60
C GLY A 264 -39.07 -5.83 4.08
N GLU A 265 -38.62 -6.72 3.21
CA GLU A 265 -38.01 -7.99 3.61
C GLU A 265 -36.56 -7.78 4.08
N SER A 266 -36.04 -8.68 4.94
CA SER A 266 -34.70 -8.53 5.49
C SER A 266 -33.60 -8.77 4.44
N THR A 267 -32.57 -7.92 4.47
CA THR A 267 -31.33 -8.06 3.71
C THR A 267 -30.17 -8.55 4.59
N ASP A 268 -30.42 -9.02 5.82
CA ASP A 268 -29.40 -9.49 6.78
C ASP A 268 -28.56 -10.64 6.22
N ASP A 269 -29.14 -11.48 5.37
CA ASP A 269 -28.47 -12.62 4.74
C ASP A 269 -27.82 -12.31 3.38
N LEU A 270 -27.93 -11.07 2.91
CA LEU A 270 -27.28 -10.59 1.69
C LEU A 270 -25.90 -9.98 1.95
N GLY A 271 -25.06 -9.97 0.91
CA GLY A 271 -23.78 -9.25 0.89
C GLY A 271 -22.69 -9.87 1.75
N ILE A 272 -21.63 -9.10 2.02
CA ILE A 272 -20.48 -9.56 2.80
C ILE A 272 -20.79 -9.52 4.31
N VAL A 273 -20.35 -10.54 5.06
CA VAL A 273 -20.46 -10.49 6.53
C VAL A 273 -19.35 -9.63 7.10
N VAL A 274 -19.73 -8.53 7.76
CA VAL A 274 -18.79 -7.64 8.43
C VAL A 274 -18.52 -8.13 9.85
N ALA A 275 -17.25 -8.42 10.13
CA ALA A 275 -16.71 -8.62 11.47
C ALA A 275 -15.83 -7.44 11.86
N LEU A 276 -15.86 -7.04 13.14
CA LEU A 276 -15.10 -5.90 13.67
C LEU A 276 -14.06 -6.35 14.71
N SER A 277 -12.95 -5.63 14.79
CA SER A 277 -11.92 -5.78 15.83
C SER A 277 -11.34 -4.41 16.16
N ALA A 278 -12.09 -3.61 16.93
CA ALA A 278 -11.77 -2.21 17.25
C ALA A 278 -11.58 -1.94 18.76
N GLY A 279 -11.50 -2.98 19.59
CA GLY A 279 -11.19 -2.89 21.02
C GLY A 279 -12.38 -3.02 21.97
N GLN A 280 -12.22 -2.51 23.19
CA GLN A 280 -13.32 -2.32 24.15
C GLN A 280 -14.13 -1.07 23.79
N LEU A 281 -15.45 -1.21 23.70
CA LEU A 281 -16.41 -0.14 23.46
C LEU A 281 -17.53 -0.22 24.52
N SER A 282 -18.36 0.82 24.61
CA SER A 282 -19.60 0.80 25.40
C SER A 282 -20.65 -0.16 24.81
N ARG A 283 -21.66 -0.53 25.62
CA ARG A 283 -22.77 -1.37 25.18
C ARG A 283 -23.56 -0.70 24.04
N GLU A 284 -23.67 0.62 24.12
CA GLU A 284 -24.34 1.50 23.17
C GLU A 284 -23.61 1.51 21.83
N GLU A 285 -22.29 1.74 21.83
CA GLU A 285 -21.46 1.67 20.62
C GLU A 285 -21.49 0.28 19.97
N TYR A 286 -21.40 -0.80 20.76
CA TYR A 286 -21.56 -2.16 20.24
C TYR A 286 -22.94 -2.38 19.62
N LYS A 287 -24.02 -1.87 20.24
CA LYS A 287 -25.37 -2.00 19.70
C LYS A 287 -25.53 -1.24 18.39
N GLU A 288 -25.05 0.00 18.30
CA GLU A 288 -25.14 0.80 17.06
C GLU A 288 -24.36 0.16 15.91
N LEU A 289 -23.22 -0.48 16.17
CA LEU A 289 -22.48 -1.25 15.17
C LEU A 289 -23.22 -2.52 14.72
N PHE A 290 -23.94 -3.18 15.64
CA PHE A 290 -24.82 -4.30 15.30
C PHE A 290 -26.01 -3.84 14.45
N ASP A 291 -26.69 -2.77 14.86
CA ASP A 291 -27.81 -2.17 14.12
C ASP A 291 -27.37 -1.72 12.70
N ALA A 292 -26.15 -1.19 12.57
CA ALA A 292 -25.55 -0.80 11.29
C ALA A 292 -25.24 -2.00 10.34
N GLY A 293 -25.24 -3.23 10.84
CA GLY A 293 -25.06 -4.44 10.04
C GLY A 293 -23.79 -5.25 10.31
N ALA A 294 -23.00 -4.93 11.34
CA ALA A 294 -21.93 -5.82 11.79
C ALA A 294 -22.54 -7.05 12.49
N ARG A 295 -21.99 -8.25 12.24
CA ARG A 295 -22.57 -9.52 12.74
C ARG A 295 -21.59 -10.35 13.59
N ARG A 296 -20.31 -9.98 13.61
CA ARG A 296 -19.29 -10.63 14.47
C ARG A 296 -18.37 -9.58 15.09
N TYR A 297 -17.84 -9.85 16.28
CA TYR A 297 -16.85 -8.98 16.92
C TYR A 297 -15.69 -9.81 17.47
N LEU A 298 -14.46 -9.39 17.23
CA LEU A 298 -13.23 -10.01 17.72
C LEU A 298 -12.59 -9.13 18.80
N LEU A 299 -12.60 -9.66 20.02
CA LEU A 299 -11.98 -9.05 21.19
C LEU A 299 -11.24 -10.17 21.93
N ARG A 300 -9.91 -10.23 21.80
CA ARG A 300 -9.14 -11.26 22.51
C ARG A 300 -9.12 -10.99 24.02
N ILE A 301 -9.23 -12.07 24.79
CA ILE A 301 -8.92 -12.04 26.22
C ILE A 301 -7.39 -12.03 26.43
N GLU A 302 -6.62 -12.51 25.45
CA GLU A 302 -5.14 -12.58 25.40
C GLU A 302 -4.54 -13.55 26.42
N THR A 303 -5.07 -13.60 27.64
CA THR A 303 -4.94 -14.68 28.62
C THR A 303 -6.10 -14.61 29.64
N SER A 304 -6.58 -15.77 30.07
CA SER A 304 -7.60 -15.93 31.10
C SER A 304 -7.09 -15.70 32.52
N ASN A 305 -5.77 -15.68 32.76
CA ASN A 305 -5.17 -15.37 34.06
C ASN A 305 -5.14 -13.83 34.30
N PRO A 306 -5.81 -13.30 35.34
CA PRO A 306 -5.83 -11.85 35.61
C PRO A 306 -4.46 -11.24 35.94
N ASP A 307 -3.59 -11.95 36.68
CA ASP A 307 -2.24 -11.49 37.04
C ASP A 307 -1.30 -11.44 35.82
N LEU A 308 -1.52 -12.32 34.83
CA LEU A 308 -0.81 -12.29 33.57
C LEU A 308 -1.39 -11.20 32.65
N PHE A 309 -2.72 -11.04 32.63
CA PHE A 309 -3.41 -9.99 31.88
C PHE A 309 -2.92 -8.60 32.29
N SER A 310 -2.80 -8.32 33.60
CA SER A 310 -2.34 -7.02 34.13
C SER A 310 -0.85 -6.73 33.88
N LYS A 311 -0.04 -7.75 33.55
CA LYS A 311 1.36 -7.57 33.12
C LYS A 311 1.50 -7.27 31.62
N LEU A 312 0.40 -7.40 30.86
CA LEU A 312 0.36 -7.21 29.40
C LEU A 312 -0.41 -5.96 28.99
N HIS A 313 -1.24 -5.42 29.88
CA HIS A 313 -2.11 -4.28 29.63
C HIS A 313 -1.81 -3.11 30.59
N PRO A 314 -2.01 -1.86 30.15
CA PRO A 314 -1.95 -0.71 31.04
C PRO A 314 -3.20 -0.67 31.97
N PRO A 315 -3.14 -0.01 33.14
CA PRO A 315 -4.16 -0.11 34.19
C PRO A 315 -5.59 0.29 33.78
N GLU A 316 -5.75 1.06 32.71
CA GLU A 316 -7.05 1.46 32.15
C GLU A 316 -7.76 0.34 31.38
N GLN A 317 -7.16 -0.86 31.28
CA GLN A 317 -7.76 -2.07 30.75
C GLN A 317 -7.65 -3.20 31.79
N THR A 318 -8.79 -3.60 32.35
CA THR A 318 -8.87 -4.68 33.36
C THR A 318 -9.27 -6.01 32.72
N TRP A 319 -8.99 -7.12 33.41
CA TRP A 319 -9.47 -8.44 32.98
C TRP A 319 -11.00 -8.50 33.05
N GLU A 320 -11.56 -7.95 34.12
CA GLU A 320 -13.00 -7.86 34.39
C GLU A 320 -13.72 -7.11 33.27
N SER A 321 -13.24 -5.93 32.87
CA SER A 321 -13.82 -5.15 31.77
C SER A 321 -13.73 -5.88 30.43
N ARG A 322 -12.63 -6.60 30.16
CA ARG A 322 -12.48 -7.39 28.93
C ARG A 322 -13.51 -8.53 28.88
N VAL A 323 -13.73 -9.22 30.00
CA VAL A 323 -14.75 -10.28 30.15
C VAL A 323 -16.16 -9.70 30.08
N GLU A 324 -16.40 -8.51 30.64
CA GLU A 324 -17.71 -7.84 30.57
C GLU A 324 -18.05 -7.42 29.13
N CYS A 325 -17.11 -6.78 28.41
CA CYS A 325 -17.28 -6.47 26.99
C CYS A 325 -17.57 -7.72 26.15
N LEU A 326 -16.87 -8.85 26.41
CA LEU A 326 -17.16 -10.13 25.74
C LEU A 326 -18.58 -10.64 26.01
N ARG A 327 -19.12 -10.44 27.21
CA ARG A 327 -20.51 -10.77 27.55
C ARG A 327 -21.50 -9.80 26.88
N MET A 328 -21.24 -8.50 26.89
CA MET A 328 -22.07 -7.50 26.20
C MET A 328 -22.18 -7.79 24.69
N ILE A 329 -21.05 -8.12 24.05
CA ILE A 329 -21.00 -8.52 22.62
C ILE A 329 -21.90 -9.75 22.39
N LYS A 330 -21.85 -10.76 23.26
CA LYS A 330 -22.69 -11.97 23.15
C LYS A 330 -24.17 -11.68 23.38
N ASP A 331 -24.51 -10.91 24.41
CA ASP A 331 -25.87 -10.48 24.75
C ASP A 331 -26.54 -9.69 23.61
N LEU A 332 -25.75 -8.95 22.83
CA LEU A 332 -26.22 -8.17 21.68
C LEU A 332 -26.42 -9.02 20.40
N GLY A 333 -26.04 -10.31 20.42
CA GLY A 333 -26.27 -11.23 19.30
C GLY A 333 -25.15 -11.27 18.25
N PHE A 334 -23.99 -10.67 18.51
CA PHE A 334 -22.79 -10.91 17.69
C PHE A 334 -22.31 -12.35 17.86
N GLN A 335 -21.75 -12.94 16.79
CA GLN A 335 -20.82 -14.07 16.96
C GLN A 335 -19.55 -13.54 17.63
N VAL A 336 -19.21 -14.11 18.79
CA VAL A 336 -18.10 -13.67 19.61
C VAL A 336 -16.82 -14.38 19.17
N ALA A 337 -15.85 -13.60 18.71
CA ALA A 337 -14.51 -14.07 18.44
C ALA A 337 -13.56 -13.62 19.56
N THR A 338 -12.79 -14.56 20.12
CA THR A 338 -11.78 -14.26 21.13
C THR A 338 -10.62 -15.26 21.01
N GLY A 339 -9.76 -15.36 22.03
CA GLY A 339 -8.55 -16.19 22.01
C GLY A 339 -7.39 -15.55 22.77
N VAL A 340 -6.26 -16.25 22.74
CA VAL A 340 -5.09 -16.00 23.60
C VAL A 340 -3.78 -15.98 22.85
N MET A 341 -2.75 -15.38 23.47
CA MET A 341 -1.36 -15.53 23.07
C MET A 341 -0.73 -16.75 23.77
N VAL A 342 0.16 -17.43 23.07
CA VAL A 342 0.77 -18.69 23.52
C VAL A 342 2.29 -18.53 23.61
N GLY A 343 2.88 -18.81 24.77
CA GLY A 343 4.32 -18.61 25.01
C GLY A 343 4.68 -17.20 25.45
N LEU A 344 3.79 -16.55 26.21
CA LEU A 344 4.07 -15.31 26.92
C LEU A 344 5.10 -15.55 28.05
N PRO A 345 5.84 -14.51 28.49
CA PRO A 345 6.71 -14.63 29.66
C PRO A 345 5.93 -15.08 30.90
N GLY A 346 6.54 -15.91 31.74
CA GLY A 346 5.91 -16.53 32.91
C GLY A 346 4.67 -17.42 32.67
N GLN A 347 4.20 -17.65 31.44
CA GLN A 347 2.97 -18.40 31.16
C GLN A 347 3.15 -19.91 31.32
N THR A 348 2.27 -20.54 32.08
CA THR A 348 2.34 -21.95 32.47
C THR A 348 1.44 -22.86 31.60
N PRO A 349 1.66 -24.19 31.60
CA PRO A 349 0.69 -25.14 31.04
C PRO A 349 -0.71 -25.06 31.70
N GLU A 350 -0.78 -24.62 32.94
CA GLU A 350 -2.00 -24.46 33.72
C GLU A 350 -2.77 -23.19 33.29
N ASP A 351 -2.07 -22.10 32.98
CA ASP A 351 -2.65 -20.90 32.33
C ASP A 351 -3.23 -21.27 30.96
N LEU A 352 -2.45 -21.96 30.14
CA LEU A 352 -2.86 -22.41 28.80
C LEU A 352 -4.05 -23.37 28.85
N ALA A 353 -4.12 -24.25 29.85
CA ALA A 353 -5.28 -25.10 30.09
C ALA A 353 -6.51 -24.30 30.55
N SER A 354 -6.31 -23.29 31.41
CA SER A 354 -7.36 -22.37 31.86
C SER A 354 -7.88 -21.51 30.71
N ASP A 355 -7.02 -21.10 29.78
CA ASP A 355 -7.37 -20.38 28.57
C ASP A 355 -8.35 -21.20 27.70
N ILE A 356 -8.10 -22.51 27.51
CA ILE A 356 -9.04 -23.39 26.80
C ILE A 356 -10.36 -23.54 27.57
N HIS A 357 -10.32 -23.67 28.89
CA HIS A 357 -11.53 -23.80 29.73
C HIS A 357 -12.40 -22.54 29.66
N PHE A 358 -11.80 -21.35 29.76
CA PHE A 358 -12.47 -20.06 29.61
C PHE A 358 -13.18 -19.93 28.25
N LEU A 359 -12.57 -20.42 27.15
CA LEU A 359 -13.19 -20.40 25.82
C LEU A 359 -14.43 -21.30 25.73
N VAL A 360 -14.47 -22.41 26.49
CA VAL A 360 -15.63 -23.32 26.61
C VAL A 360 -16.74 -22.66 27.42
N ASP A 361 -16.42 -22.06 28.58
CA ASP A 361 -17.41 -21.36 29.42
C ASP A 361 -18.03 -20.16 28.70
N MET A 362 -17.20 -19.35 28.05
CA MET A 362 -17.64 -18.26 27.17
C MET A 362 -18.34 -18.78 25.90
N SER A 363 -18.33 -20.09 25.64
CA SER A 363 -18.96 -20.79 24.51
C SER A 363 -18.70 -20.07 23.18
N THR A 364 -17.41 -19.87 22.88
CA THR A 364 -16.91 -18.93 21.86
C THR A 364 -17.20 -19.38 20.42
N ASP A 365 -17.78 -18.50 19.59
CA ASP A 365 -18.11 -18.78 18.18
C ASP A 365 -16.85 -18.93 17.29
N MET A 366 -15.80 -18.14 17.57
CA MET A 366 -14.51 -18.20 16.86
C MET A 366 -13.31 -18.01 17.80
N VAL A 367 -12.35 -18.93 17.75
CA VAL A 367 -11.07 -18.84 18.45
C VAL A 367 -9.95 -18.43 17.49
N GLY A 368 -9.18 -17.42 17.87
CA GLY A 368 -7.95 -17.02 17.20
C GLY A 368 -6.78 -17.00 18.18
N MET A 369 -5.91 -18.02 18.12
CA MET A 369 -4.70 -18.12 18.95
C MET A 369 -3.45 -17.95 18.09
N GLY A 370 -2.36 -17.50 18.70
CA GLY A 370 -1.06 -17.37 18.03
C GLY A 370 0.10 -17.42 19.03
N PRO A 371 1.30 -17.81 18.58
CA PRO A 371 2.49 -17.68 19.41
C PRO A 371 2.73 -16.20 19.73
N TYR A 372 3.18 -15.90 20.95
CA TYR A 372 3.78 -14.59 21.23
C TYR A 372 5.01 -14.42 20.35
N ILE A 373 5.07 -13.31 19.63
CA ILE A 373 6.22 -12.90 18.81
C ILE A 373 6.70 -11.57 19.37
N ARG A 374 8.00 -11.50 19.64
CA ARG A 374 8.66 -10.32 20.17
C ARG A 374 8.53 -9.13 19.22
N GLU A 375 8.53 -7.95 19.82
CA GLU A 375 8.58 -6.65 19.15
C GLU A 375 9.57 -5.77 19.91
N GLU A 376 10.57 -5.24 19.22
CA GLU A 376 11.56 -4.31 19.78
C GLU A 376 10.88 -3.06 20.41
N GLY A 377 11.42 -2.57 21.53
CA GLY A 377 10.86 -1.39 22.24
C GLY A 377 9.57 -1.64 23.05
N THR A 378 9.10 -2.89 23.17
CA THR A 378 7.92 -3.24 23.97
C THR A 378 8.30 -3.86 25.33
N PRO A 379 7.68 -3.46 26.46
CA PRO A 379 8.08 -3.94 27.80
C PRO A 379 7.91 -5.45 28.01
N THR A 380 7.02 -6.12 27.29
CA THR A 380 6.91 -7.59 27.32
C THR A 380 8.12 -8.27 26.65
N THR A 381 8.74 -7.64 25.63
CA THR A 381 10.03 -8.12 25.09
C THR A 381 11.14 -7.95 26.13
N GLU A 382 11.22 -6.81 26.81
CA GLU A 382 12.22 -6.63 27.88
C GLU A 382 12.01 -7.61 29.05
N TRP A 383 10.76 -7.91 29.40
CA TRP A 383 10.45 -8.90 30.43
C TRP A 383 10.87 -10.30 29.99
N TRP A 384 10.58 -10.69 28.75
CA TRP A 384 11.06 -11.93 28.15
C TRP A 384 12.60 -12.03 28.21
N ASP A 385 13.31 -10.98 27.81
CA ASP A 385 14.78 -10.91 27.82
C ASP A 385 15.37 -11.02 29.24
N ARG A 386 14.67 -10.50 30.26
CA ARG A 386 15.09 -10.66 31.67
C ARG A 386 14.86 -12.08 32.19
N GLU A 387 13.78 -12.77 31.79
CA GLU A 387 13.53 -14.16 32.21
C GLU A 387 14.46 -15.17 31.51
N HIS A 388 14.85 -14.91 30.26
CA HIS A 388 15.73 -15.78 29.48
C HIS A 388 17.21 -15.32 29.53
N ALA A 389 17.57 -14.46 30.48
CA ALA A 389 18.91 -13.91 30.64
C ALA A 389 19.93 -15.00 31.04
N GLY A 390 20.66 -15.51 30.06
CA GLY A 390 21.64 -16.59 30.22
C GLY A 390 21.18 -17.94 29.68
N ASP A 391 20.00 -18.04 29.07
CA ASP A 391 19.60 -19.22 28.31
C ASP A 391 20.50 -19.37 27.06
N THR A 392 20.92 -20.60 26.78
CA THR A 392 21.87 -20.92 25.69
C THR A 392 21.18 -21.39 24.41
N GLU A 393 19.85 -21.42 24.40
CA GLU A 393 19.07 -21.93 23.27
C GLU A 393 18.91 -20.90 22.15
N ASP A 394 19.01 -21.36 20.90
CA ASP A 394 18.83 -20.54 19.71
C ASP A 394 17.41 -19.99 19.57
N ARG A 395 17.28 -18.72 19.16
CA ARG A 395 16.01 -18.03 18.90
C ARG A 395 15.15 -18.78 17.89
N SER A 396 15.73 -19.44 16.88
CA SER A 396 14.94 -20.25 15.92
C SER A 396 14.39 -21.53 16.57
N ALA A 397 15.16 -22.18 17.46
CA ALA A 397 14.69 -23.33 18.24
C ALA A 397 13.55 -22.95 19.19
N TYR A 398 13.67 -21.86 19.95
CA TYR A 398 12.59 -21.36 20.82
C TYR A 398 11.30 -21.12 20.02
N MET A 399 11.35 -20.34 18.94
CA MET A 399 10.15 -19.97 18.18
C MET A 399 9.48 -21.17 17.51
N LYS A 400 10.25 -22.18 17.06
CA LYS A 400 9.69 -23.45 16.54
C LYS A 400 8.89 -24.23 17.60
N ARG A 401 9.31 -24.19 18.87
CA ARG A 401 8.52 -24.77 19.97
C ARG A 401 7.25 -23.98 20.22
N MET A 402 7.26 -22.65 20.11
CA MET A 402 6.05 -21.83 20.26
C MET A 402 5.02 -22.11 19.15
N VAL A 403 5.46 -22.34 17.91
CA VAL A 403 4.61 -22.85 16.83
C VAL A 403 3.98 -24.20 17.21
N LEU A 404 4.78 -25.16 17.67
CA LEU A 404 4.29 -26.49 18.06
C LEU A 404 3.33 -26.45 19.26
N LEU A 405 3.62 -25.61 20.27
CA LEU A 405 2.77 -25.38 21.44
C LEU A 405 1.43 -24.75 21.03
N THR A 406 1.45 -23.74 20.14
CA THR A 406 0.23 -23.14 19.57
C THR A 406 -0.58 -24.16 18.78
N MET A 407 0.07 -25.11 18.08
CA MET A 407 -0.63 -26.21 17.40
C MET A 407 -1.27 -27.20 18.39
N ARG A 408 -0.68 -27.43 19.57
CA ARG A 408 -1.34 -28.21 20.64
C ARG A 408 -2.55 -27.46 21.20
N MET A 409 -2.45 -26.14 21.37
CA MET A 409 -3.58 -25.28 21.76
C MET A 409 -4.72 -25.32 20.74
N ASN A 410 -4.43 -25.23 19.44
CA ASN A 410 -5.43 -25.39 18.37
C ASN A 410 -6.13 -26.77 18.42
N ALA A 411 -5.37 -27.82 18.71
CA ALA A 411 -5.91 -29.18 18.84
C ALA A 411 -6.79 -29.35 20.09
N LEU A 412 -6.33 -28.86 21.25
CA LEU A 412 -7.11 -28.85 22.49
C LEU A 412 -8.39 -28.03 22.34
N ALA A 413 -8.31 -26.82 21.77
CA ALA A 413 -9.48 -26.00 21.48
C ALA A 413 -10.49 -26.74 20.59
N ARG A 414 -10.03 -27.42 19.53
CA ARG A 414 -10.90 -28.21 18.65
C ARG A 414 -11.60 -29.36 19.39
N ILE A 415 -10.89 -30.10 20.24
CA ILE A 415 -11.44 -31.26 20.95
C ILE A 415 -12.43 -30.84 22.05
N ASN A 416 -12.19 -29.70 22.70
CA ASN A 416 -13.05 -29.17 23.77
C ASN A 416 -14.28 -28.41 23.23
N LEU A 417 -14.10 -27.59 22.19
CA LEU A 417 -15.16 -26.73 21.62
C LEU A 417 -15.96 -27.40 20.50
N GLY A 418 -15.42 -28.45 19.86
CA GLY A 418 -16.08 -29.21 18.80
C GLY A 418 -16.32 -28.41 17.52
N ASN A 419 -17.36 -27.59 17.49
CA ASN A 419 -17.94 -26.93 16.32
C ASN A 419 -17.68 -25.41 16.22
N SER A 420 -16.90 -24.81 17.12
CA SER A 420 -16.44 -23.42 16.97
C SER A 420 -15.46 -23.25 15.79
N ASN A 421 -15.42 -22.05 15.21
CA ASN A 421 -14.42 -21.72 14.18
C ASN A 421 -13.03 -21.53 14.82
N ILE A 422 -11.95 -22.04 14.21
CA ILE A 422 -10.58 -21.91 14.72
C ILE A 422 -9.66 -21.40 13.60
N ALA A 423 -8.93 -20.30 13.85
CA ALA A 423 -8.10 -19.65 12.86
C ALA A 423 -6.66 -20.20 12.80
N ALA A 424 -6.21 -20.54 11.59
CA ALA A 424 -4.80 -20.73 11.26
C ALA A 424 -4.14 -19.34 11.10
N THR A 425 -3.62 -18.78 12.20
CA THR A 425 -3.21 -17.38 12.28
C THR A 425 -1.91 -17.07 11.54
N THR A 426 -1.77 -15.81 11.08
CA THR A 426 -0.58 -15.31 10.37
C THR A 426 0.70 -15.34 11.20
N ALA A 427 0.60 -15.27 12.54
CA ALA A 427 1.72 -15.42 13.46
C ALA A 427 2.43 -16.79 13.31
N LEU A 428 1.69 -17.87 12.99
CA LEU A 428 2.30 -19.16 12.68
C LEU A 428 3.13 -19.11 11.39
N GLN A 429 2.67 -18.37 10.37
CA GLN A 429 3.40 -18.20 9.10
C GLN A 429 4.66 -17.32 9.26
N ALA A 430 4.67 -16.39 10.20
CA ALA A 430 5.83 -15.53 10.48
C ALA A 430 7.06 -16.34 10.95
N ILE A 431 6.83 -17.48 11.60
CA ILE A 431 7.87 -18.34 12.17
C ILE A 431 8.15 -19.56 11.27
N ASP A 432 7.10 -20.23 10.79
CA ASP A 432 7.17 -21.38 9.90
C ASP A 432 6.38 -21.07 8.61
N PRO A 433 7.01 -21.01 7.43
CA PRO A 433 6.32 -20.74 6.16
C PRO A 433 5.10 -21.64 5.86
N MET A 434 5.04 -22.85 6.44
CA MET A 434 3.94 -23.83 6.33
C MET A 434 3.06 -23.91 7.60
N GLY A 435 3.28 -23.04 8.59
CA GLY A 435 2.64 -23.10 9.90
C GLY A 435 1.12 -22.98 9.89
N ARG A 436 0.52 -22.31 8.88
CA ARG A 436 -0.94 -22.25 8.72
C ARG A 436 -1.50 -23.57 8.19
N GLU A 437 -0.86 -24.15 7.18
CA GLU A 437 -1.27 -25.40 6.56
C GLU A 437 -1.21 -26.54 7.58
N ILE A 438 -0.12 -26.59 8.35
CA ILE A 438 0.05 -27.55 9.45
C ILE A 438 -0.95 -27.29 10.59
N ALA A 439 -1.45 -26.06 10.79
CA ALA A 439 -2.52 -25.80 11.75
C ALA A 439 -3.91 -26.27 11.27
N LEU A 440 -4.19 -26.22 9.96
CA LEU A 440 -5.45 -26.74 9.38
C LEU A 440 -5.56 -28.26 9.54
N SER A 441 -4.46 -29.00 9.48
CA SER A 441 -4.41 -30.44 9.82
C SER A 441 -4.29 -30.73 11.33
N ARG A 442 -4.41 -29.70 12.19
CA ARG A 442 -4.30 -29.79 13.67
C ARG A 442 -5.40 -29.01 14.40
N GLY A 443 -6.58 -28.90 13.77
CA GLY A 443 -7.80 -28.37 14.39
C GLY A 443 -8.34 -27.08 13.79
N ALA A 444 -7.53 -26.28 13.10
CA ALA A 444 -8.00 -25.03 12.48
C ALA A 444 -8.87 -25.30 11.23
N ASN A 445 -9.80 -24.38 10.94
CA ASN A 445 -10.69 -24.43 9.77
C ASN A 445 -10.93 -23.06 9.11
N ILE A 446 -10.38 -21.97 9.67
CA ILE A 446 -10.43 -20.61 9.11
C ILE A 446 -9.05 -20.16 8.67
N LEU A 447 -8.97 -19.56 7.47
CA LEU A 447 -7.83 -18.77 6.99
C LEU A 447 -8.19 -17.28 6.97
N MET A 448 -7.21 -16.44 7.28
CA MET A 448 -7.35 -14.98 7.23
C MET A 448 -6.35 -14.38 6.23
N PRO A 449 -6.72 -14.25 4.93
CA PRO A 449 -5.90 -13.55 3.95
C PRO A 449 -5.88 -12.05 4.27
N ILE A 450 -4.70 -11.42 4.20
CA ILE A 450 -4.59 -9.97 4.36
C ILE A 450 -5.06 -9.31 3.07
N LEU A 451 -6.11 -8.50 3.20
CA LEU A 451 -6.70 -7.69 2.13
C LEU A 451 -6.31 -6.20 2.24
N THR A 452 -5.79 -5.76 3.41
CA THR A 452 -5.19 -4.43 3.62
C THR A 452 -4.36 -4.00 2.40
N PRO A 453 -4.65 -2.86 1.74
CA PRO A 453 -3.86 -2.38 0.61
C PRO A 453 -2.36 -2.26 0.97
N THR A 454 -1.49 -2.60 0.02
CA THR A 454 -0.03 -2.71 0.26
C THR A 454 0.56 -1.41 0.83
N LYS A 455 0.08 -0.24 0.38
CA LYS A 455 0.45 1.10 0.89
C LYS A 455 0.17 1.36 2.38
N PHE A 456 -0.55 0.47 3.06
CA PHE A 456 -0.80 0.51 4.51
C PHE A 456 -0.27 -0.71 5.26
N ARG A 457 -0.10 -1.84 4.54
CA ARG A 457 0.16 -3.16 5.13
C ARG A 457 1.51 -3.24 5.87
N GLU A 458 2.54 -2.56 5.36
CA GLU A 458 3.86 -2.48 6.01
C GLU A 458 3.86 -1.67 7.32
N HIS A 459 2.87 -0.79 7.52
CA HIS A 459 2.77 0.05 8.71
C HIS A 459 1.94 -0.58 9.85
N TYR A 460 1.20 -1.67 9.57
CA TYR A 460 0.44 -2.40 10.58
C TYR A 460 1.27 -3.57 11.17
N GLN A 461 2.30 -3.23 11.94
CA GLN A 461 3.14 -4.19 12.64
C GLN A 461 2.64 -4.38 14.07
N LEU A 462 2.05 -5.54 14.37
CA LEU A 462 1.74 -5.94 15.74
C LEU A 462 2.96 -6.60 16.42
N TYR A 463 3.86 -7.17 15.61
CA TYR A 463 5.02 -7.97 15.99
C TYR A 463 6.02 -8.06 14.81
N GLU A 464 7.29 -8.40 15.09
CA GLU A 464 8.37 -8.52 14.10
C GLU A 464 8.08 -9.55 13.00
N GLY A 465 8.47 -9.25 11.75
CA GLY A 465 8.50 -10.24 10.67
C GLY A 465 7.13 -10.67 10.12
N LYS A 466 6.11 -9.82 10.23
CA LYS A 466 4.77 -10.05 9.66
C LYS A 466 4.85 -10.50 8.18
N PRO A 467 4.20 -11.63 7.81
CA PRO A 467 4.24 -12.15 6.45
C PRO A 467 3.33 -11.38 5.48
N CYS A 468 3.52 -11.62 4.18
CA CYS A 468 2.67 -11.13 3.08
C CYS A 468 2.57 -9.59 2.98
N ILE A 469 3.58 -8.84 3.43
CA ILE A 469 3.62 -7.36 3.34
C ILE A 469 3.56 -6.88 1.87
N THR A 470 4.27 -7.56 0.97
CA THR A 470 4.39 -7.21 -0.45
C THR A 470 3.27 -7.76 -1.34
N ASP A 471 2.57 -8.80 -0.89
CA ASP A 471 1.74 -9.65 -1.74
C ASP A 471 0.40 -8.97 -2.05
N THR A 472 -0.02 -8.91 -3.32
CA THR A 472 -1.37 -8.42 -3.62
C THR A 472 -2.44 -9.40 -3.11
N ALA A 473 -3.65 -8.91 -2.85
CA ALA A 473 -4.76 -9.76 -2.42
C ALA A 473 -5.08 -10.89 -3.43
N GLU A 474 -4.81 -10.65 -4.71
CA GLU A 474 -5.04 -11.58 -5.81
C GLU A 474 -3.98 -12.70 -5.87
N GLU A 475 -2.72 -12.36 -5.59
CA GLU A 475 -1.63 -13.34 -5.41
C GLU A 475 -1.83 -14.18 -4.14
N CYS A 476 -2.24 -13.54 -3.03
CA CYS A 476 -2.65 -14.23 -1.81
C CYS A 476 -3.72 -15.28 -2.09
N ARG A 477 -4.77 -14.95 -2.85
CA ARG A 477 -5.87 -15.89 -3.17
C ARG A 477 -5.39 -17.09 -3.98
N ARG A 478 -4.59 -16.87 -5.04
CA ARG A 478 -4.05 -17.96 -5.88
C ARG A 478 -3.06 -18.86 -5.12
N CYS A 479 -2.26 -18.28 -4.21
CA CYS A 479 -1.30 -19.03 -3.39
C CYS A 479 -1.99 -19.91 -2.34
N LEU A 480 -3.08 -19.43 -1.73
CA LEU A 480 -3.77 -20.13 -0.64
C LEU A 480 -4.46 -21.42 -1.07
N ASP A 481 -5.12 -21.43 -2.23
CA ASP A 481 -5.89 -22.60 -2.71
C ASP A 481 -5.02 -23.86 -2.87
N ALA A 482 -3.88 -23.72 -3.56
CA ALA A 482 -2.89 -24.79 -3.69
C ALA A 482 -2.30 -25.23 -2.34
N ARG A 483 -2.09 -24.29 -1.40
CA ARG A 483 -1.57 -24.58 -0.05
C ARG A 483 -2.58 -25.34 0.83
N VAL A 484 -3.87 -25.05 0.70
CA VAL A 484 -4.95 -25.78 1.39
C VAL A 484 -5.04 -27.23 0.88
N HIS A 485 -4.93 -27.45 -0.44
CA HIS A 485 -4.88 -28.80 -1.00
C HIS A 485 -3.65 -29.62 -0.56
N MET A 486 -2.51 -29.01 -0.23
CA MET A 486 -1.33 -29.74 0.31
C MET A 486 -1.61 -30.49 1.62
N VAL A 487 -2.65 -30.12 2.36
CA VAL A 487 -3.07 -30.77 3.62
C VAL A 487 -4.39 -31.52 3.51
N SER A 488 -4.81 -31.88 2.28
CA SER A 488 -6.05 -32.64 2.00
C SER A 488 -7.31 -31.90 2.46
N LYS A 489 -7.34 -30.59 2.27
CA LYS A 489 -8.50 -29.72 2.52
C LYS A 489 -8.94 -29.02 1.22
N GLU A 490 -10.13 -28.43 1.23
CA GLU A 490 -10.73 -27.66 0.12
C GLU A 490 -11.08 -26.23 0.56
N LEU A 491 -10.81 -25.24 -0.29
CA LEU A 491 -11.11 -23.84 -0.02
C LEU A 491 -12.58 -23.52 -0.38
N ARG A 492 -13.42 -23.20 0.62
CA ARG A 492 -14.82 -22.84 0.38
C ARG A 492 -14.98 -21.35 0.09
N LEU A 493 -15.08 -21.04 -1.20
CA LEU A 493 -15.51 -19.74 -1.72
C LEU A 493 -17.03 -19.56 -1.55
N ASN A 494 -17.48 -18.31 -1.61
CA ASN A 494 -18.90 -17.89 -1.56
C ASN A 494 -19.64 -18.28 -0.26
N ALA A 495 -18.89 -18.70 0.76
CA ALA A 495 -19.43 -19.15 2.05
C ALA A 495 -19.29 -18.07 3.12
N ARG A 496 -20.36 -17.83 3.88
CA ARG A 496 -20.39 -16.87 5.00
C ARG A 496 -19.54 -17.30 6.20
N ALA A 497 -19.13 -18.57 6.27
CA ALA A 497 -18.22 -19.13 7.29
C ALA A 497 -18.75 -19.09 8.73
N ASP A 498 -20.06 -19.20 8.94
CA ASP A 498 -20.69 -19.33 10.26
C ASP A 498 -20.37 -20.67 10.93
N PRO A 499 -20.20 -20.74 12.27
CA PRO A 499 -20.00 -22.01 12.96
C PRO A 499 -21.30 -22.83 13.01
N PRO A 500 -21.26 -24.17 12.90
CA PRO A 500 -22.45 -25.02 12.87
C PRO A 500 -23.47 -24.81 14.00
N HIS A 501 -23.04 -24.47 15.22
CA HIS A 501 -23.95 -24.17 16.34
C HIS A 501 -24.84 -22.93 16.08
N PHE A 502 -24.34 -21.95 15.32
CA PHE A 502 -25.06 -20.73 14.98
C PHE A 502 -25.99 -20.96 13.77
N ALA A 503 -25.53 -21.77 12.79
CA ALA A 503 -26.29 -22.09 11.58
C ALA A 503 -27.44 -23.08 11.82
N ASN A 504 -27.35 -23.97 12.81
CA ASN A 504 -28.43 -24.91 13.15
C ASN A 504 -28.56 -25.12 14.66
N PRO A 505 -29.47 -24.40 15.34
CA PRO A 505 -29.70 -24.54 16.78
C PRO A 505 -30.12 -25.94 17.25
N LEU A 506 -30.60 -26.83 16.38
CA LEU A 506 -30.90 -28.22 16.76
C LEU A 506 -29.62 -29.07 16.93
N THR A 507 -28.46 -28.58 16.51
CA THR A 507 -27.16 -29.21 16.83
C THR A 507 -26.67 -28.92 18.25
N SER A 508 -27.33 -28.02 19.01
CA SER A 508 -27.06 -27.79 20.44
C SER A 508 -27.36 -28.99 21.35
N GLY A 509 -27.99 -30.05 20.82
CA GLY A 509 -28.01 -31.36 21.48
C GLY A 509 -26.63 -32.03 21.62
N LEU A 510 -25.57 -31.38 21.12
CA LEU A 510 -24.16 -31.73 21.30
C LEU A 510 -23.37 -30.64 22.08
N ASP A 511 -24.06 -29.71 22.76
CA ASP A 511 -23.42 -28.84 23.76
C ASP A 511 -22.72 -29.72 24.82
N PRO A 512 -21.53 -29.32 25.30
CA PRO A 512 -20.81 -30.12 26.30
C PRO A 512 -21.63 -30.23 27.60
N PRO A 513 -21.62 -31.40 28.28
CA PRO A 513 -22.52 -31.68 29.40
C PRO A 513 -22.15 -30.89 30.67
N GLY A 514 -22.55 -29.61 30.70
CA GLY A 514 -22.30 -28.67 31.79
C GLY A 514 -22.91 -27.28 31.59
N THR A 515 -23.12 -26.84 30.34
CA THR A 515 -23.60 -25.50 29.97
C THR A 515 -25.08 -25.25 30.31
N ARG A 516 -25.40 -25.14 31.61
CA ARG A 516 -26.69 -24.56 32.05
C ARG A 516 -26.80 -23.14 31.51
N ARG A 517 -27.69 -22.91 30.53
CA ARG A 517 -28.10 -21.55 30.14
C ARG A 517 -28.51 -20.78 31.40
N PHE A 518 -27.83 -19.67 31.68
CA PHE A 518 -28.26 -18.73 32.72
C PHE A 518 -29.65 -18.21 32.35
N SER A 519 -30.65 -18.57 33.15
CA SER A 519 -32.04 -18.15 32.93
C SER A 519 -32.24 -16.75 33.50
N SER A 520 -31.79 -15.75 32.76
CA SER A 520 -32.14 -14.34 32.97
C SER A 520 -33.64 -14.15 32.75
N GLY A 521 -34.42 -14.37 33.81
CA GLY A 521 -35.89 -14.47 33.78
C GLY A 521 -36.60 -13.13 33.54
N HIS A 522 -36.51 -12.58 32.33
CA HIS A 522 -37.33 -11.45 31.88
C HIS A 522 -38.24 -11.87 30.72
N ARG A 523 -39.56 -11.78 30.94
CA ARG A 523 -40.57 -12.00 29.91
C ARG A 523 -40.73 -10.75 29.06
N PHE A 524 -40.32 -10.82 27.79
CA PHE A 524 -40.97 -10.07 26.72
C PHE A 524 -41.55 -11.06 25.71
N GLY A 525 -42.75 -10.78 25.20
CA GLY A 525 -43.64 -11.82 24.67
C GLY A 525 -44.04 -11.67 23.20
N GLY A 526 -44.43 -12.80 22.61
CA GLY A 526 -45.40 -12.86 21.50
C GLY A 526 -44.91 -12.42 20.12
N GLY A 527 -44.38 -13.37 19.33
CA GLY A 527 -44.00 -13.13 17.93
C GLY A 527 -43.53 -14.40 17.21
N GLY A 528 -44.38 -15.44 17.16
CA GLY A 528 -43.96 -16.76 16.68
C GLY A 528 -43.86 -16.87 15.16
N TRP A 529 -42.69 -17.30 14.66
CA TRP A 529 -42.48 -17.71 13.27
C TRP A 529 -42.41 -19.23 13.15
N ARG A 530 -43.09 -19.78 12.13
CA ARG A 530 -43.16 -21.23 11.88
C ARG A 530 -41.99 -21.70 11.02
N ALA A 531 -41.36 -22.80 11.40
CA ALA A 531 -40.39 -23.49 10.57
C ALA A 531 -41.06 -24.23 9.39
N GLY A 532 -40.42 -24.17 8.22
CA GLY A 532 -40.74 -24.94 7.03
C GLY A 532 -39.86 -24.48 5.86
N GLY A 533 -39.31 -25.35 5.02
CA GLY A 533 -39.27 -26.82 5.08
C GLY A 533 -38.33 -27.34 3.99
N GLY A 534 -37.35 -28.16 4.35
CA GLY A 534 -36.22 -28.47 3.47
C GLY A 534 -36.57 -29.30 2.23
N ARG A 535 -35.84 -29.06 1.14
CA ARG A 535 -35.64 -29.97 0.00
C ARG A 535 -34.19 -29.83 -0.46
N GLY A 536 -33.59 -30.91 -0.95
CA GLY A 536 -32.18 -30.93 -1.37
C GLY A 536 -31.92 -31.85 -2.55
N TYR A 537 -30.66 -31.84 -2.99
CA TYR A 537 -30.04 -32.68 -4.03
C TYR A 537 -30.56 -32.57 -5.46
N ALA A 538 -29.68 -32.06 -6.35
CA ALA A 538 -29.32 -32.73 -7.60
C ALA A 538 -27.96 -32.22 -8.10
N THR A 539 -27.00 -33.12 -8.35
CA THR A 539 -25.74 -32.80 -9.03
C THR A 539 -25.88 -33.03 -10.53
N GLY A 540 -25.62 -32.01 -11.36
CA GLY A 540 -25.69 -32.09 -12.82
C GLY A 540 -24.38 -31.63 -13.48
N THR A 541 -23.85 -32.45 -14.40
CA THR A 541 -22.56 -32.19 -15.07
C THR A 541 -22.71 -31.39 -16.36
N ALA A 542 -21.91 -30.33 -16.53
CA ALA A 542 -21.63 -29.73 -17.83
C ALA A 542 -20.19 -29.21 -17.91
N ARG A 543 -19.39 -29.73 -18.85
CA ARG A 543 -18.12 -29.13 -19.29
C ARG A 543 -18.39 -28.36 -20.60
N ALA A 544 -17.99 -27.09 -20.67
CA ALA A 544 -17.87 -26.35 -21.92
C ALA A 544 -16.61 -25.46 -21.86
N SER A 545 -15.88 -25.39 -22.96
CA SER A 545 -14.55 -24.78 -23.07
C SER A 545 -14.59 -23.31 -23.50
N ALA A 546 -13.66 -22.50 -22.97
CA ALA A 546 -13.25 -21.22 -23.54
C ALA A 546 -11.71 -21.15 -23.66
N PRO A 547 -11.12 -20.37 -24.59
CA PRO A 547 -9.70 -20.48 -24.94
C PRO A 547 -8.75 -19.74 -23.97
N VAL A 548 -7.48 -20.17 -23.96
CA VAL A 548 -6.41 -19.55 -23.15
C VAL A 548 -5.78 -18.38 -23.91
N ALA A 549 -5.83 -17.18 -23.33
CA ALA A 549 -4.98 -16.06 -23.72
C ALA A 549 -3.56 -16.22 -23.13
N GLN A 550 -2.53 -15.82 -23.86
CA GLN A 550 -1.14 -16.12 -23.54
C GLN A 550 -0.59 -15.30 -22.38
N GLN A 551 0.21 -15.95 -21.51
CA GLN A 551 0.94 -15.31 -20.42
C GLN A 551 2.31 -14.80 -20.92
N ALA A 552 2.67 -13.58 -20.55
CA ALA A 552 4.04 -13.07 -20.65
C ALA A 552 4.66 -13.01 -19.23
N GLU A 553 5.90 -13.50 -19.07
CA GLU A 553 6.55 -13.61 -17.77
C GLU A 553 7.19 -12.27 -17.33
N ALA A 554 6.65 -11.64 -16.29
CA ALA A 554 7.23 -10.43 -15.69
C ALA A 554 8.34 -10.79 -14.69
N LYS A 555 9.54 -10.21 -14.86
CA LYS A 555 10.63 -10.30 -13.88
C LYS A 555 10.30 -9.49 -12.61
N LYS A 556 10.82 -9.95 -11.47
CA LYS A 556 10.59 -9.33 -10.14
C LYS A 556 10.97 -7.84 -10.13
N PRO A 557 10.10 -6.94 -9.63
CA PRO A 557 10.48 -5.58 -9.24
C PRO A 557 11.41 -5.56 -8.03
N GLY A 558 12.23 -4.51 -7.91
CA GLY A 558 12.98 -4.18 -6.70
C GLY A 558 12.10 -3.46 -5.66
N PRO A 559 12.68 -3.05 -4.51
CA PRO A 559 11.93 -2.41 -3.43
C PRO A 559 11.43 -1.01 -3.84
N VAL A 560 10.11 -0.85 -3.90
CA VAL A 560 9.44 0.42 -4.24
C VAL A 560 9.53 1.39 -3.06
N LYS A 561 10.36 2.44 -3.17
CA LYS A 561 10.48 3.52 -2.17
C LYS A 561 9.68 4.77 -2.56
N GLY A 562 8.41 4.84 -2.15
CA GLY A 562 7.60 6.06 -2.27
C GLY A 562 6.17 5.90 -1.79
N SER A 563 5.69 6.84 -0.98
CA SER A 563 4.29 6.94 -0.55
C SER A 563 3.54 7.93 -1.45
N ASP A 564 2.66 7.46 -2.32
CA ASP A 564 1.96 8.25 -3.36
C ASP A 564 0.82 9.16 -2.84
N VAL A 565 1.01 9.80 -1.69
CA VAL A 565 0.06 10.78 -1.14
C VAL A 565 0.72 12.17 -1.16
N PRO A 566 0.20 13.15 -1.93
CA PRO A 566 0.71 14.51 -1.92
C PRO A 566 0.70 15.10 -0.50
N ARG A 567 1.85 15.60 -0.06
CA ARG A 567 2.05 16.21 1.26
C ARG A 567 2.43 17.68 1.11
N ILE A 568 2.04 18.49 2.08
CA ILE A 568 2.61 19.83 2.25
C ILE A 568 3.84 19.72 3.16
N ASN A 569 4.96 20.24 2.67
CA ASN A 569 6.22 20.31 3.39
C ASN A 569 6.32 21.67 4.11
N ILE A 570 6.57 21.67 5.41
CA ILE A 570 6.57 22.87 6.25
C ILE A 570 7.87 22.89 7.04
N GLY A 571 8.77 23.84 6.74
CA GLY A 571 9.99 24.01 7.52
C GLY A 571 9.85 25.10 8.58
N VAL A 572 10.46 24.89 9.74
CA VAL A 572 10.55 25.88 10.83
C VAL A 572 11.98 26.40 10.91
N PHE A 573 12.15 27.68 10.58
CA PHE A 573 13.43 28.36 10.33
C PHE A 573 13.65 29.55 11.28
N GLY A 574 14.85 30.13 11.26
CA GLY A 574 15.25 31.28 12.09
C GLY A 574 16.52 31.04 12.92
N SER A 575 16.93 32.06 13.68
CA SER A 575 18.15 32.06 14.48
C SER A 575 18.16 31.03 15.64
N MET A 576 19.33 30.81 16.25
CA MET A 576 19.46 30.07 17.51
C MET A 576 18.58 30.70 18.60
N ASN A 577 18.06 29.87 19.50
CA ASN A 577 17.21 30.27 20.64
C ASN A 577 15.91 31.03 20.33
N ALA A 578 15.56 31.26 19.05
CA ALA A 578 14.39 32.04 18.64
C ALA A 578 13.03 31.46 19.05
N GLY A 579 12.97 30.16 19.36
CA GLY A 579 11.74 29.43 19.75
C GLY A 579 11.35 28.27 18.83
N LYS A 580 12.13 27.98 17.77
CA LYS A 580 11.85 26.94 16.77
C LYS A 580 11.41 25.59 17.35
N SER A 581 12.25 24.99 18.21
CA SER A 581 11.95 23.68 18.79
C SER A 581 10.76 23.70 19.76
N THR A 582 10.52 24.84 20.43
CA THR A 582 9.30 25.07 21.23
C THR A 582 8.07 25.06 20.33
N LEU A 583 8.10 25.80 19.22
CA LEU A 583 7.03 25.83 18.21
C LEU A 583 6.80 24.43 17.61
N MET A 584 7.86 23.69 17.31
CA MET A 584 7.77 22.33 16.77
C MET A 584 7.11 21.35 17.74
N ASN A 585 7.51 21.30 19.03
CA ASN A 585 6.83 20.46 20.04
C ASN A 585 5.35 20.83 20.21
N ARG A 586 5.01 22.13 20.13
CA ARG A 586 3.63 22.63 20.21
C ARG A 586 2.79 22.12 19.02
N ILE A 587 3.34 22.15 17.81
CA ILE A 587 2.67 21.65 16.60
C ILE A 587 2.53 20.12 16.64
N THR A 588 3.60 19.37 16.96
CA THR A 588 3.59 17.90 16.96
C THR A 588 2.82 17.28 18.11
N ARG A 589 2.61 18.02 19.21
CA ARG A 589 2.07 17.52 20.50
C ARG A 589 2.88 16.35 21.08
N GLN A 590 4.18 16.33 20.83
CA GLN A 590 5.11 15.35 21.38
C GLN A 590 6.21 16.10 22.15
N GLU A 591 6.64 15.54 23.29
CA GLU A 591 7.88 15.98 23.95
C GLU A 591 9.08 15.49 23.14
N THR A 592 9.38 16.20 22.05
CA THR A 592 10.39 15.82 21.06
C THR A 592 11.71 16.59 21.15
N SER A 593 11.82 17.57 22.04
CA SER A 593 13.11 18.09 22.50
C SER A 593 13.28 17.89 24.01
N ILE A 594 14.19 17.00 24.38
CA ILE A 594 14.92 17.21 25.64
C ILE A 594 15.69 18.52 25.43
N VAL A 595 15.46 19.52 26.30
CA VAL A 595 16.24 20.75 26.29
C VAL A 595 17.56 20.45 26.98
N ASP A 596 18.47 19.81 26.24
CA ASP A 596 19.83 19.60 26.69
C ASP A 596 20.52 20.97 26.82
N ALA A 597 21.03 21.26 28.02
CA ALA A 597 21.69 22.53 28.32
C ALA A 597 23.08 22.65 27.68
N THR A 598 23.51 21.63 26.93
CA THR A 598 24.83 21.52 26.28
C THR A 598 24.78 22.01 24.83
N PRO A 599 25.40 23.15 24.46
CA PRO A 599 25.34 23.64 23.08
C PRO A 599 26.09 22.73 22.09
N GLY A 600 25.39 22.25 21.05
CA GLY A 600 26.04 21.78 19.80
C GLY A 600 25.55 20.47 19.16
N THR A 601 24.67 19.69 19.80
CA THR A 601 24.53 18.24 19.54
C THR A 601 23.61 17.75 18.40
N THR A 602 22.87 18.63 17.70
CA THR A 602 22.02 18.24 16.55
C THR A 602 22.58 18.74 15.21
N ALA A 603 23.01 17.82 14.34
CA ALA A 603 23.49 18.11 12.98
C ALA A 603 22.47 17.80 11.86
N ASP A 604 21.53 16.88 12.11
CA ASP A 604 20.53 16.45 11.13
C ASP A 604 19.20 17.21 11.27
N THR A 605 18.60 17.62 10.14
CA THR A 605 17.23 18.13 10.09
C THR A 605 16.25 17.06 10.57
N LYS A 606 15.50 17.35 11.63
CA LYS A 606 14.53 16.39 12.20
C LYS A 606 13.22 16.48 11.42
N ILE A 607 12.86 15.39 10.74
CA ILE A 607 11.64 15.29 9.94
C ILE A 607 10.53 14.65 10.78
N SER A 608 9.37 15.31 10.86
CA SER A 608 8.16 14.75 11.48
C SER A 608 7.05 14.61 10.45
N LEU A 609 6.56 13.39 10.22
CA LEU A 609 5.40 13.12 9.36
C LEU A 609 4.14 13.07 10.23
N MET A 610 3.17 13.95 9.96
CA MET A 610 1.91 13.99 10.70
C MET A 610 0.75 14.53 9.84
N GLU A 611 -0.48 14.27 10.28
CA GLU A 611 -1.67 14.89 9.73
C GLU A 611 -2.00 16.17 10.52
N LEU A 612 -2.12 17.30 9.83
CA LEU A 612 -2.65 18.54 10.39
C LEU A 612 -4.11 18.69 9.95
N HIS A 613 -5.02 18.92 10.90
CA HIS A 613 -6.45 19.10 10.62
C HIS A 613 -6.65 20.16 9.53
N ASP A 614 -7.57 19.94 8.60
CA ASP A 614 -7.87 20.78 7.42
C ASP A 614 -6.73 20.94 6.38
N VAL A 615 -5.47 20.68 6.74
CA VAL A 615 -4.32 20.63 5.83
C VAL A 615 -4.17 19.23 5.20
N GLY A 616 -4.46 18.18 5.96
CA GLY A 616 -4.19 16.79 5.58
C GLY A 616 -2.76 16.37 5.94
N PRO A 617 -2.15 15.43 5.18
CA PRO A 617 -0.83 14.88 5.52
C PRO A 617 0.29 15.88 5.22
N THR A 618 1.21 16.02 6.18
CA THR A 618 2.29 17.02 6.14
C THR A 618 3.64 16.42 6.55
N LYS A 619 4.71 17.07 6.10
CA LYS A 619 6.11 16.78 6.45
C LYS A 619 6.70 18.03 7.09
N LEU A 620 6.88 18.01 8.41
CA LEU A 620 7.51 19.11 9.13
C LEU A 620 9.03 18.94 9.16
N PHE A 621 9.78 20.00 8.93
CA PHE A 621 11.24 20.07 9.15
C PHE A 621 11.55 20.97 10.35
N ASP A 622 12.21 20.44 11.38
CA ASP A 622 12.86 21.22 12.45
C ASP A 622 14.34 21.41 12.09
N THR A 623 14.80 22.67 11.94
CA THR A 623 16.14 23.00 11.45
C THR A 623 17.05 23.61 12.51
N ALA A 624 18.35 23.60 12.24
CA ALA A 624 19.34 24.30 13.07
C ALA A 624 19.14 25.82 13.09
N GLY A 625 19.88 26.52 13.96
CA GLY A 625 20.05 27.98 13.88
C GLY A 625 20.92 28.35 12.68
N ILE A 626 20.48 29.35 11.91
CA ILE A 626 21.18 29.80 10.70
C ILE A 626 22.46 30.59 11.02
N ASP A 627 22.55 31.14 12.24
CA ASP A 627 23.58 32.07 12.74
C ASP A 627 24.74 31.40 13.52
N GLU A 628 24.81 30.06 13.55
CA GLU A 628 25.88 29.32 14.23
C GLU A 628 27.24 29.47 13.51
N ALA A 629 28.32 29.85 14.19
CA ALA A 629 29.60 30.16 13.56
C ALA A 629 30.53 28.92 13.36
N GLY A 630 31.37 28.97 12.32
CA GLY A 630 32.40 27.96 12.02
C GLY A 630 31.90 26.72 11.27
N MET A 631 32.82 25.82 10.93
CA MET A 631 32.61 24.72 9.96
C MET A 631 31.41 23.80 10.25
N LEU A 632 31.04 23.61 11.52
CA LEU A 632 29.84 22.84 11.89
C LEU A 632 28.56 23.64 11.60
N GLY A 633 28.56 24.94 11.90
CA GLY A 633 27.52 25.89 11.53
C GLY A 633 27.35 26.04 10.02
N ASP A 634 28.44 25.97 9.24
CA ASP A 634 28.36 25.99 7.76
C ASP A 634 27.64 24.77 7.19
N LYS A 635 27.95 23.57 7.72
CA LYS A 635 27.21 22.33 7.35
C LYS A 635 25.74 22.40 7.78
N LYS A 636 25.46 22.92 8.98
CA LYS A 636 24.09 23.15 9.48
C LYS A 636 23.31 24.16 8.62
N ARG A 637 23.95 25.25 8.17
CA ARG A 637 23.40 26.20 7.19
C ARG A 637 23.03 25.50 5.90
N ALA A 638 23.97 24.79 5.27
CA ALA A 638 23.73 24.08 4.01
C ALA A 638 22.54 23.10 4.12
N LYS A 639 22.44 22.33 5.21
CA LYS A 639 21.32 21.41 5.43
C LYS A 639 19.99 22.14 5.72
N THR A 640 20.04 23.28 6.39
CA THR A 640 18.88 24.16 6.59
C THR A 640 18.38 24.72 5.25
N MET A 641 19.26 25.20 4.37
CA MET A 641 18.86 25.69 3.04
C MET A 641 18.33 24.57 2.13
N SER A 642 18.93 23.38 2.17
CA SER A 642 18.37 22.17 1.51
C SER A 642 16.95 21.84 2.01
N SER A 643 16.69 22.00 3.32
CA SER A 643 15.36 21.78 3.91
C SER A 643 14.35 22.88 3.51
N LEU A 644 14.85 24.11 3.29
CA LEU A 644 14.08 25.24 2.79
C LEU A 644 13.66 25.05 1.34
N LYS A 645 14.58 24.66 0.44
CA LYS A 645 14.30 24.31 -0.97
C LYS A 645 13.23 23.22 -1.14
N GLU A 646 13.14 22.29 -0.19
CA GLU A 646 12.12 21.24 -0.17
C GLU A 646 10.78 21.64 0.49
N SER A 647 10.65 22.86 1.02
CA SER A 647 9.45 23.31 1.72
C SER A 647 8.42 23.94 0.77
N ASP A 648 7.15 23.85 1.12
CA ASP A 648 6.05 24.65 0.54
C ASP A 648 5.79 25.90 1.38
N LEU A 649 5.93 25.77 2.71
CA LEU A 649 5.80 26.84 3.70
C LEU A 649 7.10 26.96 4.52
N ALA A 650 7.61 28.19 4.67
CA ALA A 650 8.76 28.50 5.51
C ALA A 650 8.34 29.33 6.72
N VAL A 651 8.13 28.67 7.86
CA VAL A 651 7.74 29.31 9.13
C VAL A 651 8.99 29.89 9.79
N ILE A 652 9.23 31.19 9.61
CA ILE A 652 10.42 31.89 10.10
C ILE A 652 10.11 32.47 11.49
N VAL A 653 10.74 31.89 12.51
CA VAL A 653 10.54 32.26 13.92
C VAL A 653 11.56 33.32 14.34
N VAL A 654 11.07 34.43 14.87
CA VAL A 654 11.85 35.60 15.27
C VAL A 654 11.55 35.90 16.74
N ASP A 655 12.57 35.90 17.61
CA ASP A 655 12.41 36.38 18.98
C ASP A 655 12.47 37.90 18.99
N ALA A 656 11.33 38.55 19.23
CA ALA A 656 11.22 40.01 19.16
C ALA A 656 12.03 40.72 20.25
N ALA A 657 12.30 40.07 21.39
CA ALA A 657 13.06 40.66 22.49
C ALA A 657 14.54 40.85 22.13
N ARG A 658 15.08 40.10 21.17
CA ARG A 658 16.46 40.26 20.64
C ARG A 658 16.70 41.65 20.03
N PHE A 659 15.65 42.30 19.53
CA PHE A 659 15.75 43.52 18.70
C PHE A 659 15.14 44.76 19.37
N ALA A 660 14.64 44.65 20.60
CA ALA A 660 14.00 45.75 21.30
C ALA A 660 14.97 46.92 21.54
N GLY A 661 14.53 48.14 21.21
CA GLY A 661 15.33 49.36 21.32
C GLY A 661 16.27 49.65 20.13
N LEU A 662 16.39 48.74 19.16
CA LEU A 662 17.07 49.01 17.89
C LEU A 662 16.11 49.68 16.90
N SER A 663 16.63 50.52 16.00
CA SER A 663 15.84 51.15 14.94
C SER A 663 16.69 51.41 13.69
N GLY A 664 16.06 51.88 12.61
CA GLY A 664 16.76 52.45 11.45
C GLY A 664 17.78 51.50 10.80
N ALA A 665 19.05 51.91 10.77
CA ALA A 665 20.14 51.14 10.17
C ALA A 665 20.60 49.97 11.05
N ASP A 666 20.61 50.15 12.38
CA ASP A 666 21.09 49.14 13.32
C ASP A 666 20.13 47.94 13.35
N LEU A 667 18.81 48.20 13.29
CA LEU A 667 17.79 47.16 13.15
C LEU A 667 17.98 46.37 11.84
N ARG A 668 18.25 47.05 10.70
CA ARG A 668 18.51 46.41 9.41
C ARG A 668 19.75 45.51 9.40
N ALA A 669 20.79 45.89 10.14
CA ALA A 669 21.99 45.06 10.29
C ALA A 669 21.72 43.84 11.17
N ALA A 670 20.99 44.02 12.28
CA ALA A 670 20.71 42.98 13.26
C ALA A 670 19.85 41.83 12.71
N VAL A 671 18.85 42.11 11.87
CA VAL A 671 17.94 41.10 11.29
C VAL A 671 18.44 40.46 9.99
N SER A 672 19.72 40.61 9.66
CA SER A 672 20.30 40.18 8.38
C SER A 672 20.13 38.68 8.10
N TRP A 673 20.16 37.84 9.13
CA TRP A 673 19.90 36.39 9.02
C TRP A 673 18.43 36.06 8.73
N GLU A 674 17.52 36.66 9.48
CA GLU A 674 16.07 36.52 9.27
C GLU A 674 15.66 37.05 7.89
N ARG A 675 16.27 38.14 7.42
CA ARG A 675 16.04 38.69 6.08
C ARG A 675 16.57 37.76 4.99
N GLY A 676 17.77 37.21 5.12
CA GLY A 676 18.30 36.24 4.15
C GLY A 676 17.46 34.95 4.03
N LEU A 677 16.85 34.50 5.14
CA LEU A 677 15.88 33.40 5.12
C LEU A 677 14.59 33.75 4.37
N MET A 678 14.07 34.98 4.54
CA MET A 678 12.93 35.48 3.78
C MET A 678 13.26 35.57 2.28
N GLU A 679 14.39 36.19 1.94
CA GLU A 679 14.87 36.42 0.56
C GLU A 679 15.04 35.09 -0.19
N SER A 680 15.63 34.08 0.46
CA SER A 680 15.79 32.73 -0.10
C SER A 680 14.47 31.95 -0.18
N ALA A 681 13.57 32.06 0.81
CA ALA A 681 12.24 31.47 0.70
C ALA A 681 11.51 32.00 -0.54
N ALA A 682 11.48 33.32 -0.72
CA ALA A 682 10.85 33.96 -1.88
C ALA A 682 11.52 33.57 -3.21
N SER A 683 12.86 33.56 -3.31
CA SER A 683 13.56 33.25 -4.57
C SER A 683 13.41 31.79 -5.02
N HIS A 684 13.26 30.85 -4.09
CA HIS A 684 12.89 29.46 -4.39
C HIS A 684 11.37 29.26 -4.54
N GLY A 685 10.57 30.30 -4.28
CA GLY A 685 9.10 30.33 -4.35
C GLY A 685 8.40 29.53 -3.24
N VAL A 686 9.03 29.44 -2.08
CA VAL A 686 8.46 28.90 -0.83
C VAL A 686 7.74 30.05 -0.13
N LEU A 687 6.52 29.86 0.38
CA LEU A 687 5.79 30.96 1.04
C LEU A 687 6.38 31.20 2.45
N PRO A 688 7.03 32.36 2.73
CA PRO A 688 7.45 32.70 4.08
C PRO A 688 6.25 33.03 4.97
N LEU A 689 6.29 32.58 6.22
CA LEU A 689 5.31 32.85 7.26
C LEU A 689 6.04 33.36 8.51
N LEU A 690 5.87 34.64 8.85
CA LEU A 690 6.57 35.26 9.99
C LEU A 690 5.89 34.92 11.32
N VAL A 691 6.66 34.41 12.27
CA VAL A 691 6.21 34.11 13.64
C VAL A 691 7.06 34.87 14.64
N PHE A 692 6.52 35.96 15.17
CA PHE A 692 7.15 36.76 16.23
C PHE A 692 6.84 36.17 17.59
N ASN A 693 7.85 35.53 18.18
CA ASN A 693 7.84 35.00 19.53
C ASN A 693 8.05 36.15 20.53
N VAL A 694 7.07 36.38 21.40
CA VAL A 694 7.04 37.49 22.36
C VAL A 694 6.87 36.95 23.78
N ARG A 695 7.99 36.56 24.41
CA ARG A 695 7.99 35.93 25.75
C ARG A 695 7.43 36.88 26.80
N LYS A 696 6.39 36.45 27.53
CA LYS A 696 5.76 37.23 28.61
C LYS A 696 6.77 37.60 29.70
N GLY A 697 6.93 38.90 29.94
CA GLY A 697 7.90 39.46 30.89
C GLY A 697 9.24 39.87 30.29
N ALA A 698 9.54 39.52 29.03
CA ALA A 698 10.67 40.09 28.29
C ALA A 698 10.32 41.42 27.62
N LEU A 699 9.07 41.60 27.21
CA LEU A 699 8.48 42.84 26.69
C LEU A 699 7.06 43.02 27.27
N ALA A 700 6.54 44.25 27.22
CA ALA A 700 5.12 44.53 27.46
C ALA A 700 4.32 44.38 26.16
N ASP A 701 3.08 43.90 26.22
CA ASP A 701 2.26 43.55 25.05
C ASP A 701 2.20 44.64 23.96
N ALA A 702 2.01 45.91 24.34
CA ALA A 702 1.96 47.04 23.41
C ALA A 702 3.31 47.34 22.73
N GLU A 703 4.42 47.07 23.41
CA GLU A 703 5.78 47.20 22.87
C GLU A 703 6.16 46.01 22.00
N ALA A 704 5.76 44.79 22.40
CA ALA A 704 5.92 43.58 21.63
C ALA A 704 5.25 43.68 20.24
N VAL A 705 4.03 44.24 20.19
CA VAL A 705 3.33 44.53 18.91
C VAL A 705 4.06 45.60 18.09
N ARG A 706 4.55 46.67 18.73
CA ARG A 706 5.29 47.74 18.05
C ARG A 706 6.57 47.23 17.40
N VAL A 707 7.39 46.49 18.15
CA VAL A 707 8.65 45.89 17.65
C VAL A 707 8.37 44.87 16.54
N ALA A 708 7.31 44.05 16.65
CA ALA A 708 6.93 43.13 15.58
C ALA A 708 6.50 43.85 14.28
N GLN A 709 5.86 45.03 14.38
CA GLN A 709 5.50 45.85 13.21
C GLN A 709 6.73 46.51 12.56
N GLU A 710 7.65 47.06 13.37
CA GLU A 710 8.92 47.63 12.89
C GLU A 710 9.79 46.56 12.21
N LEU A 711 9.90 45.37 12.81
CA LEU A 711 10.57 44.20 12.23
C LEU A 711 9.92 43.75 10.91
N ARG A 712 8.58 43.67 10.84
CA ARG A 712 7.87 43.31 9.59
C ARG A 712 8.21 44.28 8.46
N GLY A 713 8.22 45.59 8.73
CA GLY A 713 8.56 46.61 7.73
C GLY A 713 9.96 46.40 7.13
N VAL A 714 10.95 46.08 7.97
CA VAL A 714 12.32 45.79 7.51
C VAL A 714 12.42 44.46 6.75
N LEU A 715 11.74 43.41 7.23
CA LEU A 715 11.84 42.06 6.64
C LEU A 715 11.09 41.93 5.32
N VAL A 716 10.00 42.68 5.12
CA VAL A 716 9.21 42.68 3.88
C VAL A 716 9.83 43.59 2.81
N GLN A 717 10.46 44.71 3.17
CA GLN A 717 11.05 45.63 2.18
C GLN A 717 12.04 44.93 1.24
N GLY A 718 12.95 44.09 1.76
CA GLY A 718 13.91 43.36 0.93
C GLY A 718 13.24 42.38 -0.06
N LEU A 719 12.03 41.91 0.23
CA LEU A 719 11.27 41.08 -0.70
C LEU A 719 10.56 41.89 -1.79
N VAL A 720 10.05 43.09 -1.45
CA VAL A 720 9.52 44.04 -2.44
C VAL A 720 10.62 44.43 -3.42
N ASP A 721 11.83 44.66 -2.93
CA ASP A 721 13.00 44.96 -3.75
C ASP A 721 13.32 43.80 -4.72
N ILE A 722 13.32 42.54 -4.25
CA ILE A 722 13.50 41.35 -5.12
C ILE A 722 12.38 41.24 -6.17
N ALA A 723 11.12 41.38 -5.75
CA ALA A 723 9.97 41.23 -6.63
C ALA A 723 9.92 42.30 -7.75
N ALA A 724 10.44 43.50 -7.48
CA ALA A 724 10.60 44.55 -8.49
C ALA A 724 11.63 44.20 -9.58
N HIS A 725 12.75 43.57 -9.22
CA HIS A 725 13.84 43.26 -10.16
C HIS A 725 13.56 42.01 -11.03
N ALA A 726 12.64 41.13 -10.62
CA ALA A 726 12.27 39.92 -11.38
C ALA A 726 11.74 40.20 -12.80
N GLY A 727 11.26 41.42 -13.07
CA GLY A 727 10.71 41.84 -14.37
C GLY A 727 11.71 42.43 -15.37
N GLU A 728 13.01 42.57 -15.03
CA GLU A 728 13.94 43.37 -15.84
C GLU A 728 14.91 42.59 -16.75
N ASP A 729 14.92 41.26 -16.75
CA ASP A 729 15.72 40.49 -17.72
C ASP A 729 15.11 40.56 -19.13
N ARG A 730 15.56 41.55 -19.89
CA ARG A 730 15.12 41.84 -21.26
C ARG A 730 15.98 41.15 -22.33
N SER A 731 16.63 40.03 -22.01
CA SER A 731 17.46 39.27 -22.95
C SER A 731 16.75 38.04 -23.57
N GLY A 732 15.63 38.28 -24.25
CA GLY A 732 15.01 37.28 -25.14
C GLY A 732 13.82 36.50 -24.56
N GLY A 733 12.64 37.13 -24.60
CA GLY A 733 11.43 36.42 -25.03
C GLY A 733 10.60 35.65 -24.00
N CYS A 734 10.95 35.59 -22.71
CA CYS A 734 10.00 35.16 -21.67
C CYS A 734 10.41 35.70 -20.28
N PRO A 735 9.50 36.29 -19.49
CA PRO A 735 9.85 36.80 -18.15
C PRO A 735 10.25 35.66 -17.20
N ALA A 736 11.12 35.97 -16.23
CA ALA A 736 11.45 35.03 -15.16
C ALA A 736 10.25 34.91 -14.20
N ALA A 737 9.54 33.79 -14.27
CA ALA A 737 8.37 33.54 -13.44
C ALA A 737 8.75 33.32 -11.96
N SER A 738 8.73 34.41 -11.18
CA SER A 738 8.56 34.33 -9.74
C SER A 738 7.28 33.53 -9.43
N ALA A 739 7.34 32.60 -8.47
CA ALA A 739 6.18 31.80 -8.08
C ALA A 739 5.10 32.61 -7.33
N TYR A 740 5.39 33.87 -7.00
CA TYR A 740 4.48 34.82 -6.36
C TYR A 740 4.57 36.19 -7.03
N THR A 741 3.44 36.90 -7.10
CA THR A 741 3.37 38.29 -7.56
C THR A 741 3.99 39.26 -6.54
N PRO A 742 4.43 40.47 -6.96
CA PRO A 742 4.91 41.49 -6.02
C PRO A 742 3.89 41.87 -4.92
N ASP A 743 2.59 41.79 -5.23
CA ASP A 743 1.50 42.08 -4.29
C ASP A 743 1.37 40.98 -3.22
N GLU A 744 1.44 39.70 -3.60
CA GLU A 744 1.48 38.59 -2.65
C GLU A 744 2.73 38.62 -1.77
N VAL A 745 3.85 39.09 -2.32
CA VAL A 745 5.13 39.28 -1.63
C VAL A 745 5.08 40.48 -0.68
N ALA A 746 4.23 41.48 -0.92
CA ALA A 746 3.93 42.53 0.07
C ALA A 746 3.04 42.01 1.20
N GLU A 747 2.10 41.09 0.92
CA GLU A 747 1.19 40.49 1.89
C GLU A 747 1.76 39.25 2.64
N VAL A 748 3.05 39.27 3.01
CA VAL A 748 3.63 38.21 3.87
C VAL A 748 2.79 38.05 5.15
N PRO A 749 2.24 36.86 5.44
CA PRO A 749 1.51 36.60 6.67
C PRO A 749 2.42 36.72 7.89
N MET A 750 1.92 37.38 8.94
CA MET A 750 2.58 37.46 10.24
C MET A 750 1.68 36.98 11.38
N LEU A 751 2.28 36.38 12.40
CA LEU A 751 1.65 36.04 13.66
C LEU A 751 2.52 36.53 14.82
N VAL A 752 1.91 37.11 15.85
CA VAL A 752 2.58 37.54 17.09
C VAL A 752 1.99 36.75 18.25
N LEU A 753 2.81 36.02 19.00
CA LEU A 753 2.37 35.22 20.14
C LEU A 753 3.50 34.92 21.14
N ASP A 754 3.12 34.61 22.38
CA ASP A 754 4.02 33.95 23.31
C ASP A 754 3.95 32.42 23.10
N LEU A 755 5.08 31.76 22.86
CA LEU A 755 5.16 30.30 22.73
C LEU A 755 5.02 29.55 24.08
N HIS A 756 5.06 30.29 25.20
CA HIS A 756 4.82 29.77 26.55
C HIS A 756 3.31 29.72 26.92
N ASP A 757 2.41 30.42 26.20
CA ASP A 757 0.95 30.32 26.37
C ASP A 757 0.41 29.11 25.57
N GLU A 758 0.55 27.90 26.12
CA GLU A 758 0.51 26.65 25.35
C GLU A 758 -0.77 26.47 24.51
N ASP A 759 -1.91 26.62 25.16
CA ASP A 759 -3.25 26.38 24.60
C ASP A 759 -3.61 27.40 23.52
N ARG A 760 -3.16 28.64 23.68
CA ARG A 760 -3.35 29.73 22.72
C ARG A 760 -2.39 29.61 21.55
N ALA A 761 -1.12 29.30 21.84
CA ALA A 761 -0.06 29.19 20.85
C ALA A 761 -0.38 28.10 19.82
N ILE A 762 -0.77 26.91 20.28
CA ILE A 762 -1.16 25.79 19.39
C ILE A 762 -2.32 26.21 18.48
N LYS A 763 -3.39 26.78 19.02
CA LYS A 763 -4.59 27.18 18.25
C LYS A 763 -4.26 28.25 17.21
N MET A 764 -3.52 29.29 17.60
CA MET A 764 -3.16 30.39 16.70
C MET A 764 -2.19 29.94 15.60
N VAL A 765 -1.17 29.14 15.93
CA VAL A 765 -0.18 28.62 14.96
C VAL A 765 -0.82 27.64 13.99
N THR A 766 -1.61 26.66 14.47
CA THR A 766 -2.28 25.71 13.58
C THR A 766 -3.21 26.43 12.62
N HIS A 767 -4.00 27.40 13.08
CA HIS A 767 -4.90 28.16 12.21
C HIS A 767 -4.15 29.04 11.18
N PHE A 768 -3.05 29.67 11.60
CA PHE A 768 -2.18 30.46 10.72
C PHE A 768 -1.49 29.61 9.63
N ILE A 769 -1.08 28.39 9.97
CA ILE A 769 -0.57 27.41 9.00
C ILE A 769 -1.70 26.92 8.08
N GLN A 770 -2.87 26.58 8.62
CA GLN A 770 -4.05 26.12 7.85
C GLN A 770 -4.43 27.11 6.74
N GLY A 771 -4.63 28.39 7.08
CA GLY A 771 -5.06 29.43 6.14
C GLY A 771 -4.07 29.64 4.98
N ASN A 772 -2.78 29.51 5.25
CA ASN A 772 -1.74 29.71 4.23
C ASN A 772 -1.38 28.42 3.46
N ALA A 773 -1.55 27.24 4.07
CA ALA A 773 -1.47 25.97 3.36
C ALA A 773 -2.55 25.85 2.28
N ALA A 774 -3.74 26.42 2.51
CA ALA A 774 -4.78 26.52 1.51
C ALA A 774 -4.36 27.39 0.31
N ARG A 775 -3.63 28.49 0.53
CA ARG A 775 -3.06 29.33 -0.55
C ARG A 775 -2.15 28.50 -1.44
N VAL A 776 -1.19 27.74 -0.88
CA VAL A 776 -0.26 26.95 -1.71
C VAL A 776 -0.98 25.88 -2.54
N LYS A 777 -2.01 25.21 -2.01
CA LYS A 777 -2.80 24.23 -2.78
C LYS A 777 -3.50 24.85 -3.99
N ALA A 778 -3.97 26.10 -3.88
CA ALA A 778 -4.65 26.80 -4.97
C ALA A 778 -3.70 27.17 -6.13
N HIS A 779 -2.42 27.40 -5.84
CA HIS A 779 -1.42 27.88 -6.81
C HIS A 779 -0.56 26.76 -7.43
N MET A 780 -0.88 25.48 -7.20
CA MET A 780 -0.21 24.37 -7.91
C MET A 780 -0.67 24.35 -9.38
N PRO A 781 0.24 24.51 -10.37
CA PRO A 781 -0.16 24.57 -11.76
C PRO A 781 -0.77 23.28 -12.29
N ARG A 782 -1.67 23.45 -13.25
CA ARG A 782 -2.38 22.38 -13.94
C ARG A 782 -1.46 21.57 -14.87
N CYS A 783 -1.92 20.36 -15.21
CA CYS A 783 -1.33 19.51 -16.25
C CYS A 783 -1.50 20.08 -17.67
N LEU A 784 -2.39 21.06 -17.86
CA LEU A 784 -2.68 21.77 -19.11
C LEU A 784 -3.10 23.22 -18.82
N PRO A 785 -2.95 24.17 -19.76
CA PRO A 785 -3.51 25.51 -19.63
C PRO A 785 -5.04 25.48 -19.41
N GLU A 786 -5.57 26.43 -18.64
CA GLU A 786 -6.97 26.38 -18.15
C GLU A 786 -8.01 26.43 -19.27
N GLU A 787 -7.71 27.05 -20.41
CA GLU A 787 -8.59 27.07 -21.58
C GLU A 787 -8.91 25.68 -22.15
N TYR A 788 -8.00 24.71 -21.98
CA TYR A 788 -8.21 23.30 -22.36
C TYR A 788 -8.82 22.44 -21.23
N LEU A 789 -9.07 23.03 -20.06
CA LEU A 789 -9.64 22.41 -18.87
C LEU A 789 -11.02 23.03 -18.56
N SER A 790 -11.97 22.82 -19.46
CA SER A 790 -13.33 23.36 -19.38
C SER A 790 -14.35 22.43 -20.07
N PRO A 791 -15.66 22.52 -19.74
CA PRO A 791 -16.70 21.66 -20.33
C PRO A 791 -16.76 21.66 -21.87
N ASP A 792 -16.40 22.78 -22.48
CA ASP A 792 -16.41 22.97 -23.94
C ASP A 792 -15.11 22.46 -24.62
N ALA A 793 -14.05 22.20 -23.86
CA ALA A 793 -12.73 21.83 -24.39
C ALA A 793 -12.62 20.35 -24.78
N GLY A 794 -11.81 20.08 -25.80
CA GLY A 794 -11.51 18.74 -26.31
C GLY A 794 -10.06 18.33 -26.07
N VAL A 795 -9.85 17.22 -25.35
CA VAL A 795 -8.52 16.70 -25.01
C VAL A 795 -8.30 15.33 -25.66
N PHE A 796 -7.36 15.25 -26.60
CA PHE A 796 -6.96 13.99 -27.25
C PHE A 796 -5.70 13.42 -26.61
N LEU A 797 -5.78 12.24 -25.99
CA LEU A 797 -4.65 11.56 -25.37
C LEU A 797 -4.09 10.51 -26.33
N ASN A 798 -2.98 10.84 -27.01
CA ASN A 798 -2.28 9.91 -27.90
C ASN A 798 -1.29 9.05 -27.11
N ILE A 799 -1.67 7.79 -26.87
CA ILE A 799 -0.97 6.88 -25.97
C ILE A 799 -0.46 5.68 -26.80
N PRO A 800 0.78 5.67 -27.27
CA PRO A 800 1.26 4.61 -28.16
C PRO A 800 1.31 3.22 -27.50
N MET A 801 1.31 2.18 -28.32
CA MET A 801 1.52 0.79 -27.90
C MET A 801 2.99 0.53 -27.54
N ASP A 802 3.42 1.06 -26.40
CA ASP A 802 4.71 0.75 -25.80
C ASP A 802 4.64 -0.54 -24.95
N ALA A 803 5.69 -1.36 -25.01
CA ALA A 803 5.90 -2.52 -24.14
C ALA A 803 6.13 -2.13 -22.67
N GLU A 804 6.55 -0.89 -22.40
CA GLU A 804 6.65 -0.33 -21.05
C GLU A 804 5.29 -0.06 -20.40
N THR A 805 4.19 -0.02 -21.17
CA THR A 805 2.83 0.14 -20.62
C THR A 805 2.34 -1.19 -20.01
N PRO A 806 2.09 -1.29 -18.68
CA PRO A 806 1.58 -2.52 -18.09
C PRO A 806 0.17 -2.84 -18.60
N SER A 807 -0.12 -4.12 -18.86
CA SER A 807 -1.44 -4.55 -19.35
C SER A 807 -2.58 -4.05 -18.45
N MET A 808 -3.65 -3.56 -19.10
CA MET A 808 -4.83 -2.97 -18.46
C MET A 808 -4.56 -1.72 -17.58
N ARG A 809 -3.44 -1.00 -17.77
CA ARG A 809 -3.12 0.22 -17.01
C ARG A 809 -2.65 1.37 -17.91
N LEU A 810 -2.79 2.58 -17.41
CA LEU A 810 -2.14 3.78 -17.94
C LEU A 810 -0.86 4.09 -17.17
N LEU A 811 0.10 4.77 -17.80
CA LEU A 811 1.23 5.35 -17.09
C LEU A 811 0.78 6.57 -16.28
N ARG A 812 1.48 6.87 -15.18
CA ARG A 812 1.11 7.96 -14.24
C ARG A 812 0.87 9.32 -14.90
N PRO A 813 1.68 9.80 -15.88
CA PRO A 813 1.39 11.05 -16.60
C PRO A 813 0.05 11.05 -17.34
N GLN A 814 -0.30 9.91 -17.94
CA GLN A 814 -1.50 9.74 -18.74
C GLN A 814 -2.74 9.70 -17.83
N ALA A 815 -2.65 8.96 -16.73
CA ALA A 815 -3.71 8.87 -15.72
C ALA A 815 -3.99 10.21 -15.03
N LEU A 816 -2.95 10.91 -14.54
CA LEU A 816 -3.09 12.20 -13.84
C LEU A 816 -3.73 13.28 -14.73
N LEU A 817 -3.33 13.33 -16.00
CA LEU A 817 -3.86 14.32 -16.94
C LEU A 817 -5.29 13.97 -17.38
N GLN A 818 -5.59 12.70 -17.62
CA GLN A 818 -6.97 12.25 -17.88
C GLN A 818 -7.88 12.54 -16.68
N GLU A 819 -7.42 12.29 -15.45
CA GLU A 819 -8.19 12.56 -14.24
C GLU A 819 -8.46 14.06 -14.07
N GLU A 820 -7.47 14.93 -14.28
CA GLU A 820 -7.66 16.38 -14.19
C GLU A 820 -8.57 16.92 -15.31
N ALA A 821 -8.45 16.43 -16.55
CA ALA A 821 -9.36 16.80 -17.64
C ALA A 821 -10.82 16.42 -17.35
N ILE A 822 -11.06 15.20 -16.84
CA ILE A 822 -12.40 14.75 -16.43
C ILE A 822 -12.93 15.54 -15.22
N ARG A 823 -12.07 15.89 -14.26
CA ARG A 823 -12.44 16.74 -13.11
C ARG A 823 -12.84 18.17 -13.51
N HIS A 824 -12.38 18.65 -14.66
CA HIS A 824 -12.77 19.94 -15.26
C HIS A 824 -13.75 19.80 -16.44
N TRP A 825 -14.44 18.64 -16.53
CA TRP A 825 -15.49 18.35 -17.50
C TRP A 825 -15.06 18.32 -18.98
N SER A 826 -13.76 18.44 -19.30
CA SER A 826 -13.25 18.40 -20.67
C SER A 826 -13.56 17.08 -21.38
N THR A 827 -14.04 17.17 -22.62
CA THR A 827 -14.30 16.00 -23.47
C THR A 827 -12.99 15.30 -23.82
N THR A 828 -12.72 14.18 -23.15
CA THR A 828 -11.43 13.49 -23.22
C THR A 828 -11.52 12.19 -24.02
N ILE A 829 -10.73 12.06 -25.08
CA ILE A 829 -10.64 10.85 -25.91
C ILE A 829 -9.23 10.28 -25.83
N ALA A 830 -9.11 9.02 -25.38
CA ALA A 830 -7.83 8.30 -25.35
C ALA A 830 -7.70 7.37 -26.57
N TYR A 831 -6.56 7.46 -27.25
CA TYR A 831 -6.25 6.69 -28.46
C TYR A 831 -5.00 5.84 -28.27
N ARG A 832 -5.08 4.53 -28.56
CA ARG A 832 -3.90 3.65 -28.62
C ARG A 832 -3.33 3.67 -30.03
N MET A 833 -2.19 4.33 -30.22
CA MET A 833 -1.49 4.40 -31.51
C MET A 833 -0.58 3.18 -31.71
N ASP A 834 -0.66 2.58 -32.89
CA ASP A 834 0.28 1.53 -33.29
C ASP A 834 1.56 2.16 -33.87
N LEU A 835 2.58 2.39 -33.04
CA LEU A 835 3.85 2.95 -33.50
C LEU A 835 4.63 2.01 -34.44
N ALA A 836 4.43 0.69 -34.34
CA ALA A 836 5.09 -0.26 -35.22
C ALA A 836 4.50 -0.18 -36.64
N ALA A 837 3.17 -0.09 -36.76
CA ALA A 837 2.49 0.18 -38.03
C ALA A 837 2.77 1.61 -38.55
N ALA A 838 2.79 2.61 -37.68
CA ALA A 838 3.01 4.01 -38.07
C ALA A 838 4.44 4.29 -38.59
N ARG A 839 5.45 3.60 -38.03
CA ARG A 839 6.86 3.70 -38.46
C ARG A 839 7.26 2.67 -39.52
N GLY A 840 6.46 1.62 -39.70
CA GLY A 840 6.79 0.47 -40.54
C GLY A 840 6.96 0.80 -42.03
N ASP A 841 7.70 -0.07 -42.71
CA ASP A 841 7.97 0.03 -44.15
C ASP A 841 6.75 -0.30 -45.02
N ASP A 842 5.76 -1.04 -44.51
CA ASP A 842 4.50 -1.33 -45.21
C ASP A 842 3.64 -0.06 -45.36
N PRO A 843 3.46 0.49 -46.58
CA PRO A 843 2.66 1.70 -46.78
C PRO A 843 1.17 1.47 -46.48
N VAL A 844 0.68 0.23 -46.61
CA VAL A 844 -0.73 -0.10 -46.41
C VAL A 844 -1.08 -0.13 -44.93
N ALA A 845 -0.29 -0.82 -44.10
CA ALA A 845 -0.44 -0.77 -42.64
C ALA A 845 -0.28 0.67 -42.10
N ARG A 846 0.71 1.42 -42.59
CA ARG A 846 0.99 2.79 -42.15
C ARG A 846 -0.15 3.76 -42.47
N GLU A 847 -0.69 3.74 -43.69
CA GLU A 847 -1.83 4.60 -44.04
C GLU A 847 -3.13 4.11 -43.35
N ALA A 848 -3.31 2.80 -43.12
CA ALA A 848 -4.45 2.29 -42.36
C ALA A 848 -4.43 2.79 -40.90
N GLU A 849 -3.26 2.84 -40.25
CA GLU A 849 -3.09 3.42 -38.91
C GLU A 849 -3.32 4.93 -38.91
N ARG A 850 -2.75 5.65 -39.89
CA ARG A 850 -2.98 7.09 -40.07
C ARG A 850 -4.45 7.44 -40.23
N GLN A 851 -5.19 6.65 -41.01
CA GLN A 851 -6.63 6.82 -41.17
C GLN A 851 -7.41 6.45 -39.88
N ARG A 852 -6.92 5.51 -39.05
CA ARG A 852 -7.50 5.20 -37.73
C ARG A 852 -7.30 6.36 -36.74
N PHE A 853 -6.11 6.95 -36.74
CA PHE A 853 -5.76 8.14 -35.96
C PHE A 853 -6.59 9.35 -36.38
N LEU A 854 -6.64 9.70 -37.67
CA LEU A 854 -7.38 10.85 -38.18
C LEU A 854 -8.90 10.77 -37.95
N ARG A 855 -9.52 9.59 -38.10
CA ARG A 855 -10.93 9.39 -37.72
C ARG A 855 -11.18 9.62 -36.23
N SER A 856 -10.22 9.30 -35.38
CA SER A 856 -10.32 9.50 -33.93
C SER A 856 -10.12 10.98 -33.57
N LEU A 857 -9.18 11.67 -34.24
CA LEU A 857 -8.93 13.10 -34.07
C LEU A 857 -10.15 13.94 -34.47
N ALA A 858 -10.82 13.58 -35.56
CA ALA A 858 -12.04 14.25 -36.01
C ALA A 858 -13.16 14.26 -34.95
N ALA A 859 -13.21 13.27 -34.06
CA ALA A 859 -14.16 13.26 -32.95
C ALA A 859 -13.86 14.38 -31.92
N VAL A 860 -12.59 14.59 -31.54
CA VAL A 860 -12.21 15.70 -30.65
C VAL A 860 -12.35 17.06 -31.34
N GLN A 861 -12.07 17.14 -32.64
CA GLN A 861 -12.26 18.37 -33.42
C GLN A 861 -13.73 18.87 -33.41
N SER A 862 -14.71 18.01 -33.12
CA SER A 862 -16.12 18.38 -32.99
C SER A 862 -16.49 19.15 -31.71
N ALA A 863 -15.58 19.22 -30.71
CA ALA A 863 -15.79 20.02 -29.50
C ALA A 863 -15.95 21.52 -29.82
N PRO A 864 -16.76 22.30 -29.07
CA PRO A 864 -16.99 23.71 -29.35
C PRO A 864 -15.85 24.65 -28.90
N GLY A 865 -15.19 24.35 -27.78
CA GLY A 865 -14.10 25.13 -27.18
C GLY A 865 -12.70 24.73 -27.67
N PRO A 866 -11.62 25.11 -26.95
CA PRO A 866 -10.23 24.79 -27.34
C PRO A 866 -9.96 23.28 -27.50
N LYS A 867 -9.05 22.90 -28.41
CA LYS A 867 -8.74 21.49 -28.70
C LYS A 867 -7.23 21.23 -28.62
N ILE A 868 -6.79 20.32 -27.77
CA ILE A 868 -5.38 19.95 -27.63
C ILE A 868 -5.15 18.44 -27.69
N MET A 869 -4.06 18.04 -28.33
CA MET A 869 -3.51 16.70 -28.28
C MET A 869 -2.36 16.64 -27.28
N VAL A 870 -2.41 15.70 -26.34
CA VAL A 870 -1.26 15.33 -25.50
C VAL A 870 -0.76 13.97 -25.94
N THR A 871 0.49 13.92 -26.42
CA THR A 871 1.12 12.70 -26.91
C THR A 871 2.26 12.25 -26.01
N ASP A 872 2.63 10.96 -26.10
CA ASP A 872 3.96 10.55 -25.67
C ASP A 872 5.04 11.24 -26.51
N SER A 873 6.13 11.67 -25.86
CA SER A 873 7.28 12.33 -26.52
C SER A 873 7.93 11.43 -27.58
N GLN A 874 7.91 10.10 -27.38
CA GLN A 874 8.43 9.15 -28.36
C GLN A 874 7.67 9.21 -29.69
N ALA A 875 6.38 9.58 -29.71
CA ALA A 875 5.55 9.55 -30.92
C ALA A 875 5.59 10.86 -31.73
N MET A 876 6.43 11.84 -31.37
CA MET A 876 6.45 13.15 -32.02
C MET A 876 6.88 13.12 -33.49
N ASP A 877 7.71 12.16 -33.90
CA ASP A 877 8.09 11.89 -35.30
C ASP A 877 6.88 11.53 -36.19
N VAL A 878 5.88 10.84 -35.63
CA VAL A 878 4.64 10.47 -36.30
C VAL A 878 3.59 11.57 -36.14
N VAL A 879 3.37 12.03 -34.90
CA VAL A 879 2.28 12.96 -34.55
C VAL A 879 2.48 14.33 -35.17
N HIS A 880 3.70 14.87 -35.21
CA HIS A 880 3.94 16.19 -35.80
C HIS A 880 3.46 16.26 -37.26
N PRO A 881 3.96 15.45 -38.22
CA PRO A 881 3.52 15.50 -39.61
C PRO A 881 2.08 15.00 -39.82
N TRP A 882 1.57 14.07 -39.01
CA TRP A 882 0.18 13.59 -39.16
C TRP A 882 -0.86 14.59 -38.66
N THR A 883 -0.47 15.59 -37.87
CA THR A 883 -1.35 16.67 -37.38
C THR A 883 -1.16 17.99 -38.13
N LEU A 884 -0.56 17.96 -39.33
CA LEU A 884 -0.52 19.10 -40.26
C LEU A 884 -1.54 18.92 -41.39
N GLY A 885 -2.22 20.01 -41.77
CA GLY A 885 -3.10 20.07 -42.93
C GLY A 885 -2.35 20.18 -44.25
N PRO A 886 -3.03 20.06 -45.40
CA PRO A 886 -2.41 20.19 -46.73
C PRO A 886 -1.78 21.56 -47.02
N ASP A 887 -2.12 22.58 -46.22
CA ASP A 887 -1.57 23.94 -46.27
C ASP A 887 -0.48 24.19 -45.21
N GLY A 888 -0.02 23.13 -44.53
CA GLY A 888 1.02 23.19 -43.50
C GLY A 888 0.56 23.71 -42.13
N LYS A 889 -0.73 24.00 -41.93
CA LYS A 889 -1.23 24.47 -40.63
C LYS A 889 -1.52 23.31 -39.65
N PRO A 890 -1.38 23.51 -38.33
CA PRO A 890 -1.82 22.52 -37.34
C PRO A 890 -3.33 22.22 -37.45
N LEU A 891 -3.67 20.93 -37.38
CA LEU A 891 -5.07 20.44 -37.30
C LEU A 891 -5.63 20.48 -35.87
N ILE A 892 -4.74 20.57 -34.88
CA ILE A 892 -4.99 20.66 -33.45
C ILE A 892 -3.71 21.19 -32.77
N ASP A 893 -3.85 21.82 -31.62
CA ASP A 893 -2.71 22.14 -30.76
C ASP A 893 -2.09 20.84 -30.21
N VAL A 894 -0.79 20.82 -29.95
CA VAL A 894 -0.08 19.61 -29.52
C VAL A 894 0.84 19.96 -28.36
N THR A 895 0.93 19.10 -27.35
CA THR A 895 2.06 19.08 -26.42
C THR A 895 2.34 17.63 -25.99
N THR A 896 3.33 17.39 -25.13
CA THR A 896 3.66 16.02 -24.68
C THR A 896 3.40 15.81 -23.20
N PHE A 897 3.17 14.55 -22.79
CA PHE A 897 3.04 14.19 -21.37
C PHE A 897 4.28 14.61 -20.56
N SER A 898 5.48 14.62 -21.16
CA SER A 898 6.70 15.07 -20.48
C SER A 898 6.70 16.58 -20.22
N ILE A 899 6.20 17.38 -21.17
CA ILE A 899 6.09 18.85 -21.03
C ILE A 899 4.99 19.20 -20.02
N ALA A 900 3.81 18.58 -20.15
CA ALA A 900 2.69 18.72 -19.23
C ALA A 900 3.05 18.41 -17.77
N MET A 901 3.75 17.28 -17.54
CA MET A 901 4.24 16.94 -16.20
C MET A 901 5.34 17.89 -15.73
N MET A 902 6.28 18.30 -16.60
CA MET A 902 7.34 19.23 -16.19
C MET A 902 6.79 20.61 -15.81
N HIS A 903 5.84 21.17 -16.57
CA HIS A 903 5.16 22.41 -16.23
C HIS A 903 4.55 22.34 -14.82
N ARG A 904 3.76 21.29 -14.55
CA ARG A 904 3.14 21.06 -13.24
C ARG A 904 4.17 20.89 -12.11
N GLN A 905 5.14 20.00 -12.30
CA GLN A 905 6.09 19.59 -11.25
C GLN A 905 7.14 20.68 -10.95
N SER A 906 7.48 21.53 -11.93
CA SER A 906 8.38 22.68 -11.73
C SER A 906 7.71 23.89 -11.07
N GLY A 907 6.38 23.89 -10.93
CA GLY A 907 5.65 25.07 -10.47
C GLY A 907 5.52 26.15 -11.55
N GLY A 908 5.29 25.75 -12.81
CA GLY A 908 5.04 26.66 -13.93
C GLY A 908 6.30 27.13 -14.67
N GLN A 909 7.48 26.74 -14.20
CA GLN A 909 8.78 27.19 -14.71
C GLN A 909 9.20 26.55 -16.05
N LEU A 910 8.25 26.13 -16.89
CA LEU A 910 8.50 25.59 -18.24
C LEU A 910 9.37 26.52 -19.12
N PRO A 911 9.27 27.88 -19.06
CA PRO A 911 10.18 28.77 -19.77
C PRO A 911 11.67 28.55 -19.49
N LEU A 912 12.05 28.10 -18.29
CA LEU A 912 13.46 27.77 -17.99
C LEU A 912 13.94 26.60 -18.85
N PHE A 913 13.10 25.56 -18.98
CA PHE A 913 13.39 24.38 -19.80
C PHE A 913 13.36 24.69 -21.30
N ALA A 914 12.54 25.65 -21.73
CA ALA A 914 12.56 26.19 -23.09
C ALA A 914 13.89 26.91 -23.38
N ARG A 915 14.34 27.82 -22.50
CA ARG A 915 15.61 28.55 -22.69
C ARG A 915 16.84 27.62 -22.72
N GLY A 916 16.87 26.53 -21.96
CA GLY A 916 17.96 25.55 -22.03
C GLY A 916 18.08 24.81 -23.37
N MET A 917 17.05 24.81 -24.23
CA MET A 917 17.18 24.32 -25.60
C MET A 917 18.16 25.15 -26.43
N GLU A 918 18.42 26.43 -26.11
CA GLU A 918 19.45 27.20 -26.80
C GLU A 918 20.86 26.68 -26.52
N ARG A 919 21.13 26.15 -25.32
CA ARG A 919 22.41 25.49 -25.02
C ARG A 919 22.51 24.11 -25.66
N TYR A 920 21.41 23.35 -25.72
CA TYR A 920 21.34 22.09 -26.49
C TYR A 920 21.73 22.30 -27.96
N LYS A 921 21.16 23.31 -28.62
CA LYS A 921 21.47 23.66 -30.02
C LYS A 921 22.97 23.95 -30.24
N GLN A 922 23.68 24.41 -29.21
CA GLN A 922 25.08 24.81 -29.25
C GLN A 922 26.05 23.73 -28.73
N LEU A 923 25.58 22.52 -28.42
CA LEU A 923 26.44 21.42 -27.95
C LEU A 923 27.49 21.04 -29.00
N LYS A 924 28.71 20.74 -28.53
CA LYS A 924 29.89 20.36 -29.32
C LYS A 924 30.73 19.32 -28.56
N ALA A 925 31.63 18.64 -29.26
CA ALA A 925 32.58 17.73 -28.62
C ALA A 925 33.41 18.44 -27.52
N GLY A 926 33.52 17.80 -26.35
CA GLY A 926 34.13 18.34 -25.14
C GLY A 926 33.14 18.90 -24.11
N ASP A 927 31.92 19.27 -24.51
CA ASP A 927 30.87 19.71 -23.57
C ASP A 927 30.41 18.54 -22.67
N ARG A 928 30.01 18.82 -21.42
CA ARG A 928 29.48 17.83 -20.47
C ARG A 928 27.98 17.98 -20.28
N VAL A 929 27.22 16.89 -20.40
CA VAL A 929 25.76 16.89 -20.27
C VAL A 929 25.32 15.86 -19.23
N LEU A 930 24.47 16.29 -18.29
CA LEU A 930 23.91 15.44 -17.24
C LEU A 930 22.47 15.05 -17.60
N ILE A 931 22.24 13.76 -17.86
CA ILE A 931 20.91 13.21 -18.11
C ILE A 931 20.28 12.83 -16.77
N ALA A 932 19.24 13.58 -16.37
CA ALA A 932 18.67 13.58 -15.03
C ALA A 932 17.29 12.93 -14.96
N GLU A 933 17.25 11.74 -14.41
CA GLU A 933 16.02 10.97 -14.19
C GLU A 933 15.52 11.06 -12.75
N ALA A 934 14.23 10.76 -12.60
CA ALA A 934 13.47 10.92 -11.36
C ALA A 934 12.58 9.70 -11.08
N CYS A 935 12.98 8.52 -11.55
CA CYS A 935 12.30 7.26 -11.35
C CYS A 935 13.31 6.18 -10.90
N ASN A 936 12.83 5.25 -10.07
CA ASN A 936 13.63 4.15 -9.52
C ASN A 936 12.98 2.79 -9.85
N HIS A 937 12.56 2.57 -11.10
CA HIS A 937 12.04 1.26 -11.54
C HIS A 937 13.18 0.32 -11.97
N ASN A 938 12.95 -0.99 -11.85
CA ASN A 938 13.90 -1.98 -12.39
C ASN A 938 13.97 -1.83 -13.91
N ARG A 939 15.16 -1.52 -14.44
CA ARG A 939 15.46 -1.65 -15.87
C ARG A 939 15.55 -3.13 -16.24
N ILE A 940 14.48 -3.66 -16.83
CA ILE A 940 14.39 -5.08 -17.16
C ILE A 940 14.92 -5.30 -18.59
N THR A 941 16.16 -5.81 -18.65
CA THR A 941 16.86 -6.35 -19.83
C THR A 941 17.30 -5.38 -20.93
N ASP A 942 18.35 -5.80 -21.63
CA ASP A 942 19.11 -5.13 -22.69
C ASP A 942 18.33 -5.04 -24.03
N ALA A 943 17.00 -5.02 -23.96
CA ALA A 943 16.06 -5.08 -25.08
C ALA A 943 15.10 -3.88 -25.13
N CYS A 944 15.12 -3.00 -24.13
CA CYS A 944 14.35 -1.75 -24.12
C CYS A 944 15.17 -0.61 -24.73
N ASN A 945 14.56 0.15 -25.65
CA ASN A 945 15.13 1.36 -26.23
C ASN A 945 14.94 2.56 -25.28
N ASP A 946 15.53 2.46 -24.08
CA ASP A 946 15.35 3.40 -22.96
C ASP A 946 15.61 4.86 -23.39
N ILE A 947 14.68 5.76 -23.08
CA ILE A 947 14.72 7.16 -23.56
C ILE A 947 15.96 7.89 -23.05
N GLY A 948 16.30 7.73 -21.76
CA GLY A 948 17.42 8.43 -21.13
C GLY A 948 18.76 7.76 -21.41
N MET A 949 18.81 6.43 -21.44
CA MET A 949 20.05 5.66 -21.64
C MET A 949 20.43 5.44 -23.11
N VAL A 950 19.48 5.53 -24.05
CA VAL A 950 19.72 5.19 -25.47
C VAL A 950 19.25 6.29 -26.42
N GLN A 951 17.96 6.69 -26.36
CA GLN A 951 17.41 7.59 -27.38
C GLN A 951 18.00 9.00 -27.32
N ILE A 952 18.07 9.60 -26.13
CA ILE A 952 18.63 10.94 -25.93
C ILE A 952 20.14 10.99 -26.24
N PRO A 953 20.99 10.06 -25.76
CA PRO A 953 22.38 9.95 -26.20
C PRO A 953 22.54 9.91 -27.73
N GLN A 954 21.74 9.10 -28.43
CA GLN A 954 21.75 9.04 -29.90
C GLN A 954 21.23 10.32 -30.56
N MET A 955 20.37 11.11 -29.91
CA MET A 955 19.96 12.44 -30.41
C MET A 955 21.08 13.46 -30.25
N ILE A 956 21.79 13.45 -29.12
CA ILE A 956 22.94 14.33 -28.86
C ILE A 956 24.08 14.03 -29.84
N GLU A 957 24.45 12.76 -30.03
CA GLU A 957 25.52 12.38 -30.98
C GLU A 957 25.18 12.75 -32.43
N ARG A 958 23.91 12.62 -32.85
CA ARG A 958 23.45 13.06 -34.17
C ARG A 958 23.42 14.59 -34.34
N HIS A 959 23.29 15.35 -33.26
CA HIS A 959 23.23 16.82 -33.28
C HIS A 959 24.62 17.47 -33.17
N ALA A 960 25.41 17.05 -32.19
CA ALA A 960 26.70 17.65 -31.83
C ALA A 960 27.93 16.90 -32.39
N GLY A 961 27.73 15.70 -32.94
CA GLY A 961 28.80 14.76 -33.30
C GLY A 961 29.34 13.97 -32.10
N PRO A 962 30.26 13.03 -32.35
CA PRO A 962 30.88 12.24 -31.29
C PRO A 962 31.82 13.08 -30.42
N GLY A 963 31.80 12.85 -29.11
CA GLY A 963 32.71 13.48 -28.14
C GLY A 963 32.06 14.44 -27.14
N VAL A 964 30.73 14.60 -27.13
CA VAL A 964 30.02 15.13 -25.95
C VAL A 964 30.14 14.11 -24.82
N VAL A 965 30.45 14.55 -23.61
CA VAL A 965 30.53 13.68 -22.42
C VAL A 965 29.16 13.58 -21.78
N LEU A 966 28.65 12.36 -21.63
CA LEU A 966 27.33 12.09 -21.08
C LEU A 966 27.45 11.40 -19.71
N ASP A 967 27.07 12.11 -18.66
CA ASP A 967 26.88 11.53 -17.32
C ASP A 967 25.38 11.34 -17.06
N HIS A 968 25.02 10.36 -16.24
CA HIS A 968 23.62 10.05 -15.93
C HIS A 968 23.37 10.04 -14.43
N THR A 969 22.18 10.49 -14.01
CA THR A 969 21.80 10.53 -12.59
C THR A 969 20.35 10.09 -12.35
N PHE A 970 20.16 9.31 -11.27
CA PHE A 970 18.92 8.61 -10.95
C PHE A 970 18.61 8.75 -9.46
N GLY A 971 17.39 9.19 -9.12
CA GLY A 971 16.98 9.31 -7.72
C GLY A 971 15.94 10.40 -7.46
N ARG A 972 15.92 10.91 -6.21
CA ARG A 972 15.03 11.99 -5.75
C ARG A 972 15.73 13.34 -5.67
N GLU A 973 16.93 13.37 -5.10
CA GLU A 973 17.87 14.50 -5.18
C GLU A 973 18.80 14.33 -6.39
N PHE A 974 19.64 15.32 -6.69
CA PHE A 974 20.94 15.00 -7.30
C PHE A 974 21.78 14.27 -6.23
N PRO A 975 22.37 13.10 -6.52
CA PRO A 975 23.33 12.47 -5.61
C PRO A 975 24.59 13.33 -5.50
N ASP A 976 25.46 13.02 -4.54
CA ASP A 976 26.74 13.72 -4.34
C ASP A 976 27.66 13.55 -5.57
N LEU A 977 27.51 14.43 -6.56
CA LEU A 977 28.39 14.55 -7.72
C LEU A 977 29.77 14.98 -7.19
N GLU A 978 30.79 14.15 -7.37
CA GLU A 978 32.13 14.36 -6.75
C GLU A 978 32.76 15.72 -7.06
N GLN A 979 32.33 16.35 -8.16
CA GLN A 979 32.82 17.63 -8.68
C GLN A 979 31.74 18.74 -8.71
N GLY A 980 30.53 18.45 -8.22
CA GLY A 980 29.37 19.37 -8.23
C GLY A 980 28.65 19.48 -9.58
N LEU A 981 27.58 20.30 -9.61
CA LEU A 981 26.80 20.56 -10.84
C LEU A 981 27.52 21.50 -11.82
N SER A 982 28.39 22.40 -11.33
CA SER A 982 29.00 23.49 -12.11
C SER A 982 30.00 23.06 -13.19
N GLU A 983 30.29 21.76 -13.32
CA GLU A 983 31.08 21.21 -14.43
C GLU A 983 30.22 20.80 -15.64
N TYR A 984 28.89 20.87 -15.54
CA TYR A 984 27.96 20.53 -16.63
C TYR A 984 27.56 21.75 -17.44
N ASP A 985 27.57 21.61 -18.77
CA ASP A 985 27.07 22.60 -19.72
C ASP A 985 25.54 22.60 -19.83
N LEU A 986 24.90 21.47 -19.56
CA LEU A 986 23.45 21.28 -19.69
C LEU A 986 22.96 20.12 -18.81
N VAL A 987 21.84 20.31 -18.11
CA VAL A 987 21.08 19.23 -17.49
C VAL A 987 19.82 18.93 -18.33
N ILE A 988 19.66 17.67 -18.75
CA ILE A 988 18.49 17.19 -19.50
C ILE A 988 17.62 16.39 -18.54
N HIS A 989 16.50 16.96 -18.08
CA HIS A 989 15.66 16.36 -17.05
C HIS A 989 14.43 15.64 -17.63
N CYS A 990 14.11 14.45 -17.13
CA CYS A 990 12.88 13.73 -17.46
C CYS A 990 11.61 14.48 -17.01
N GLY A 991 10.42 14.05 -17.43
CA GLY A 991 9.13 14.64 -17.01
C GLY A 991 8.76 14.51 -15.51
N ALA A 992 9.66 14.01 -14.66
CA ALA A 992 9.59 14.06 -13.20
C ALA A 992 8.34 13.49 -12.49
N CYS A 993 7.51 12.69 -13.18
CA CYS A 993 6.20 12.24 -12.68
C CYS A 993 6.22 11.28 -11.47
N MET A 994 7.39 10.79 -11.03
CA MET A 994 7.53 9.80 -9.95
C MET A 994 8.16 10.37 -8.66
N ILE A 995 8.37 11.69 -8.58
CA ILE A 995 8.80 12.39 -7.37
C ILE A 995 7.86 13.56 -7.05
N ASP A 996 7.95 14.04 -5.82
CA ASP A 996 7.15 15.15 -5.29
C ASP A 996 7.64 16.50 -5.89
N HIS A 997 6.74 17.46 -6.15
CA HIS A 997 7.09 18.71 -6.85
C HIS A 997 8.18 19.51 -6.11
N GLN A 998 8.23 19.46 -4.78
CA GLN A 998 9.27 20.14 -4.00
C GLN A 998 10.68 19.61 -4.31
N LYS A 999 10.83 18.33 -4.67
CA LYS A 999 12.13 17.76 -5.09
C LYS A 999 12.55 18.25 -6.48
N VAL A 1000 11.59 18.47 -7.38
CA VAL A 1000 11.86 19.05 -8.71
C VAL A 1000 12.27 20.52 -8.58
N ARG A 1001 11.58 21.28 -7.71
CA ARG A 1001 11.92 22.67 -7.40
C ARG A 1001 13.30 22.80 -6.75
N ALA A 1002 13.66 21.92 -5.82
CA ALA A 1002 15.01 21.85 -5.27
C ALA A 1002 16.07 21.61 -6.37
N ARG A 1003 15.87 20.63 -7.26
CA ARG A 1003 16.77 20.39 -8.42
C ARG A 1003 16.89 21.61 -9.35
N ILE A 1004 15.81 22.35 -9.59
CA ILE A 1004 15.84 23.60 -10.38
C ILE A 1004 16.72 24.65 -9.68
N SER A 1005 16.58 24.79 -8.36
CA SER A 1005 17.41 25.69 -7.55
C SER A 1005 18.89 25.33 -7.60
N ASP A 1006 19.21 24.05 -7.42
CA ASP A 1006 20.60 23.56 -7.39
C ASP A 1006 21.30 23.78 -8.75
N ALA A 1007 20.58 23.61 -9.86
CA ALA A 1007 21.09 23.93 -11.19
C ALA A 1007 21.25 25.43 -11.43
N ALA A 1008 20.30 26.25 -10.98
CA ALA A 1008 20.35 27.71 -11.11
C ALA A 1008 21.51 28.32 -10.28
N GLU A 1009 21.74 27.83 -9.06
CA GLU A 1009 22.88 28.23 -8.22
C GLU A 1009 24.23 27.81 -8.80
N ALA A 1010 24.28 26.68 -9.52
CA ALA A 1010 25.45 26.24 -10.27
C ALA A 1010 25.61 26.96 -11.63
N GLY A 1011 24.66 27.79 -12.05
CA GLY A 1011 24.65 28.49 -13.33
C GLY A 1011 24.34 27.61 -14.55
N VAL A 1012 23.82 26.40 -14.35
CA VAL A 1012 23.68 25.37 -15.40
C VAL A 1012 22.29 25.40 -16.04
N PRO A 1013 22.19 25.53 -17.38
CA PRO A 1013 20.93 25.42 -18.10
C PRO A 1013 20.22 24.07 -17.91
N LEU A 1014 18.89 24.10 -17.85
CA LEU A 1014 18.01 22.94 -17.78
C LEU A 1014 17.18 22.81 -19.06
N THR A 1015 16.95 21.60 -19.56
CA THR A 1015 15.93 21.30 -20.59
C THR A 1015 15.17 20.01 -20.25
N ASN A 1016 14.06 19.74 -20.95
CA ASN A 1016 13.19 18.58 -20.70
C ASN A 1016 13.19 17.59 -21.88
N TYR A 1017 13.06 16.29 -21.57
CA TYR A 1017 12.97 15.19 -22.55
C TYR A 1017 11.96 15.50 -23.68
N GLY A 1018 10.77 16.02 -23.36
CA GLY A 1018 9.74 16.32 -24.36
C GLY A 1018 10.10 17.46 -25.33
N LEU A 1019 10.81 18.49 -24.85
CA LEU A 1019 11.29 19.61 -25.68
C LEU A 1019 12.42 19.14 -26.60
N LEU A 1020 13.38 18.40 -26.03
CA LEU A 1020 14.51 17.84 -26.77
C LEU A 1020 14.02 16.90 -27.88
N MET A 1021 13.13 15.95 -27.56
CA MET A 1021 12.62 14.98 -28.54
C MET A 1021 11.79 15.64 -29.64
N ALA A 1022 10.93 16.63 -29.31
CA ALA A 1022 10.19 17.38 -30.32
C ALA A 1022 11.13 18.06 -31.33
N TYR A 1023 12.19 18.72 -30.83
CA TYR A 1023 13.22 19.35 -31.65
C TYR A 1023 14.07 18.33 -32.42
N ALA A 1024 14.51 17.24 -31.80
CA ALA A 1024 15.43 16.27 -32.39
C ALA A 1024 14.80 15.37 -33.47
N TYR A 1025 13.47 15.17 -33.45
CA TYR A 1025 12.77 14.44 -34.51
C TYR A 1025 12.36 15.33 -35.69
N ASN A 1026 11.93 16.58 -35.45
CA ASN A 1026 11.21 17.40 -36.44
C ASN A 1026 11.70 18.87 -36.53
N GLY A 1027 12.74 19.26 -35.80
CA GLY A 1027 13.33 20.59 -35.86
C GLY A 1027 12.55 21.70 -35.12
N PRO A 1028 12.84 22.98 -35.45
CA PRO A 1028 12.31 24.15 -34.74
C PRO A 1028 10.77 24.21 -34.71
N ASP A 1029 10.11 23.88 -35.82
CA ASP A 1029 8.66 24.04 -35.97
C ASP A 1029 7.88 23.11 -35.03
N ALA A 1030 8.43 21.94 -34.72
CA ALA A 1030 7.83 21.04 -33.75
C ALA A 1030 8.07 21.50 -32.30
N LEU A 1031 9.24 22.07 -32.00
CA LEU A 1031 9.52 22.68 -30.69
C LEU A 1031 8.56 23.85 -30.43
N ALA A 1032 8.39 24.74 -31.40
CA ALA A 1032 7.43 25.84 -31.34
C ALA A 1032 5.99 25.33 -31.14
N ARG A 1033 5.56 24.31 -31.90
CA ARG A 1033 4.21 23.73 -31.75
C ARG A 1033 3.94 23.12 -30.37
N VAL A 1034 4.95 22.56 -29.67
CA VAL A 1034 4.74 21.98 -28.32
C VAL A 1034 4.85 22.98 -27.18
N LEU A 1035 5.41 24.16 -27.44
CA LEU A 1035 5.50 25.30 -26.53
C LEU A 1035 4.32 26.27 -26.66
N ALA A 1036 3.77 26.45 -27.87
CA ALA A 1036 2.70 27.41 -28.15
C ALA A 1036 1.47 27.35 -27.20
N PRO A 1037 0.95 26.18 -26.76
CA PRO A 1037 -0.16 26.12 -25.80
C PRO A 1037 0.18 26.75 -24.44
N TRP A 1038 1.47 26.88 -24.11
CA TRP A 1038 1.97 27.42 -22.85
C TRP A 1038 2.39 28.90 -22.96
N GLY A 1039 2.14 29.55 -24.10
CA GLY A 1039 2.56 30.95 -24.35
C GLY A 1039 4.08 31.15 -24.35
N CYS A 1040 4.83 30.09 -24.69
CA CYS A 1040 6.30 30.00 -24.65
C CYS A 1040 6.93 29.97 -26.05
#